data_AF-A0A378NSF9-F1
#
_entry.id   AF-A0A378NSF9-F1
#
_cell.length_a   1.000
_cell.length_b   1.000
_cell.length_c   1.000
_cell.angle_alpha   90.00
_cell.angle_beta   90.00
_cell.angle_gamma   90.00
#
_symmetry.space_group_name_H-M   'P 1'
#
loop_
_entity.id
_entity.type
_entity.pdbx_description
1 polymer ?
#
loop_
_entity_poly.entity_id
_entity_poly.type
_entity_poly.pdbx_seq_one_letter_code
_entity_poly.pdbx_strand_id
1 'polypeptide(L)'
;MINKLIDLNFAPGIKAKDINYNFDLIHDWITKERLRIGGYGLVEGFDLSANLKDFSITVSEGILINQDGEEVIIPEQTFTVGPPEYTVETEEIICPASGIITLKYRPYSEETYGYIEYIPPNTGNQPQETDISANEKTTGMRVPIMQLIGNKIYINANSWENKTIKVTYKRTQNRIDSLMLYKNGEYEYEKSIPSTSPSHVDLGDYINYFCVGIIYWNIDTKITVDFFINHRSYRKVYVDKNNNLYLNGELYKKPKFIYFEEPENPEKNDLWYDSETNTIYIWKETDGDFGWVAINDFSTLALRDKKIWTIEDFPEDAQTFMFNDDETNLFYVPDTSALEIIIDNVPLMSDQFDEIIIKSDKDYLSNGRGFRLKDPLDRPTYVECIVHHCVRNKPVKETFQRAAIFIDENYIYYSPENINHIFQTDMAYVIGEDQLEVFVNGLRLNKDIDFIEMISETIEATESDRKKMTTYFKIKPNITLNSGDIITYKISKHVWSYDHLDMMMHEIEDKADQAISDCAQLKEDLSELNDNVYNQLESIKDNIQDHINSVGNLDDYLKTDSILTESNLPETVKNKMISGQQYDLFPSTDTIILSNTKITDFIIVTYISERMNRNLIKDTEYSLTQIDNDIRVDISGDLMASDANIYIQILKVGEH
;
A
#
# COMPACT_ATOMS: atom_id res chain seq x y z
N MET A 1 4.31 -31.00 29.10
CA MET A 1 3.96 -31.70 30.37
C MET A 1 2.49 -32.07 30.32
N ILE A 2 2.12 -33.20 30.93
CA ILE A 2 0.73 -33.68 30.94
C ILE A 2 -0.09 -32.78 31.89
N ASN A 3 -0.97 -31.94 31.34
CA ASN A 3 -1.92 -31.13 32.12
C ASN A 3 -3.15 -31.99 32.44
N LYS A 4 -3.05 -32.93 33.38
CA LYS A 4 -4.21 -33.69 33.86
C LYS A 4 -4.19 -33.77 35.39
N LEU A 5 -5.38 -33.67 35.99
CA LEU A 5 -5.55 -33.87 37.43
C LEU A 5 -5.14 -35.30 37.80
N ILE A 6 -4.49 -35.44 38.94
CA ILE A 6 -4.15 -36.72 39.55
C ILE A 6 -5.42 -37.27 40.20
N ASP A 7 -5.78 -38.51 39.88
CA ASP A 7 -6.86 -39.23 40.58
C ASP A 7 -6.46 -39.47 42.04
N LEU A 8 -7.15 -38.80 42.96
CA LEU A 8 -6.88 -38.92 44.39
C LEU A 8 -7.40 -40.27 44.91
N ASN A 9 -6.48 -41.16 45.26
CA ASN A 9 -6.80 -42.43 45.92
C ASN A 9 -6.81 -42.24 47.44
N PHE A 10 -7.99 -42.40 48.06
CA PHE A 10 -8.21 -42.22 49.49
C PHE A 10 -7.80 -43.44 50.35
N ALA A 11 -7.47 -44.58 49.74
CA ALA A 11 -7.22 -45.83 50.45
C ALA A 11 -5.92 -45.89 51.30
N PRO A 12 -4.77 -45.32 50.88
CA PRO A 12 -3.52 -45.43 51.64
C PRO A 12 -3.21 -44.21 52.53
N GLY A 13 -4.17 -43.31 52.76
CA GLY A 13 -3.93 -42.00 53.36
C GLY A 13 -3.39 -41.00 52.33
N ILE A 14 -4.02 -39.84 52.23
CA ILE A 14 -3.73 -38.91 51.16
C ILE A 14 -2.39 -38.22 51.41
N LYS A 15 -1.52 -38.21 50.39
CA LYS A 15 -0.31 -37.38 50.42
C LYS A 15 -0.71 -35.95 50.09
N ALA A 16 -0.46 -35.02 51.01
CA ALA A 16 -0.74 -33.58 50.81
C ALA A 16 -0.15 -33.02 49.50
N LYS A 17 0.96 -33.62 49.03
CA LYS A 17 1.60 -33.27 47.76
C LYS A 17 0.70 -33.46 46.55
N ASP A 18 -0.11 -34.52 46.51
CA ASP A 18 -0.96 -34.85 45.35
C ASP A 18 -2.21 -33.95 45.32
N ILE A 19 -2.73 -33.59 46.50
CA ILE A 19 -3.79 -32.58 46.66
C ILE A 19 -3.28 -31.21 46.20
N ASN A 20 -2.13 -30.77 46.73
CA ASN A 20 -1.56 -29.47 46.38
C ASN A 20 -1.25 -29.38 44.88
N TYR A 21 -0.72 -30.45 44.27
CA TYR A 21 -0.51 -30.50 42.82
C TYR A 21 -1.80 -30.25 42.03
N ASN A 22 -2.92 -30.88 42.43
CA ASN A 22 -4.21 -30.64 41.77
C ASN A 22 -4.71 -29.22 41.99
N PHE A 23 -4.55 -28.66 43.20
CA PHE A 23 -4.91 -27.26 43.47
C PHE A 23 -4.09 -26.29 42.63
N ASP A 24 -2.77 -26.47 42.57
CA ASP A 24 -1.86 -25.65 41.77
C ASP A 24 -2.20 -25.74 40.28
N LEU A 25 -2.51 -26.96 39.78
CA LEU A 25 -2.89 -27.16 38.38
C LEU A 25 -4.25 -26.51 38.03
N ILE A 26 -5.24 -26.59 38.93
CA ILE A 26 -6.53 -25.92 38.75
C ILE A 26 -6.35 -24.40 38.81
N HIS A 27 -5.55 -23.91 39.75
CA HIS A 27 -5.21 -22.49 39.87
C HIS A 27 -4.58 -21.99 38.57
N ASP A 28 -3.56 -22.68 38.05
CA ASP A 28 -2.94 -22.37 36.75
C ASP A 28 -3.93 -22.36 35.58
N TRP A 29 -4.91 -23.27 35.57
CA TRP A 29 -5.95 -23.29 34.54
C TRP A 29 -6.88 -22.09 34.64
N ILE A 30 -7.33 -21.75 35.86
CA ILE A 30 -8.18 -20.58 36.11
C ILE A 30 -7.44 -19.30 35.69
N THR A 31 -6.17 -19.17 36.07
CA THR A 31 -5.32 -18.03 35.74
C THR A 31 -5.12 -17.89 34.23
N LYS A 32 -4.86 -19.00 33.51
CA LYS A 32 -4.77 -19.02 32.04
C LYS A 32 -6.09 -18.67 31.37
N GLU A 33 -7.20 -19.18 31.89
CA GLU A 33 -8.53 -18.90 31.32
C GLU A 33 -8.94 -17.43 31.55
N ARG A 34 -8.62 -16.88 32.73
CA ARG A 34 -8.79 -15.45 33.05
C ARG A 34 -8.01 -14.57 32.08
N LEU A 35 -6.74 -14.88 31.81
CA LEU A 35 -5.93 -14.18 30.80
C LEU A 35 -6.47 -14.33 29.38
N ARG A 36 -7.04 -15.49 29.02
CA ARG A 36 -7.64 -15.73 27.68
C ARG A 36 -8.92 -14.94 27.45
N ILE A 37 -9.79 -14.86 28.46
CA ILE A 37 -11.10 -14.21 28.36
C ILE A 37 -10.96 -12.69 28.55
N GLY A 38 -10.27 -12.26 29.61
CA GLY A 38 -10.22 -10.85 30.04
C GLY A 38 -8.93 -10.10 29.66
N GLY A 39 -7.82 -10.81 29.43
CA GLY A 39 -6.50 -10.19 29.29
C GLY A 39 -5.90 -9.74 30.64
N TYR A 40 -4.70 -9.17 30.59
CA TYR A 40 -4.05 -8.54 31.74
C TYR A 40 -4.35 -7.03 31.74
N GLY A 41 -4.51 -6.41 32.92
CA GLY A 41 -4.85 -4.99 33.02
C GLY A 41 -5.64 -4.59 34.27
N LEU A 42 -6.01 -3.32 34.32
CA LEU A 42 -6.73 -2.70 35.44
C LEU A 42 -8.20 -3.19 35.46
N VAL A 43 -8.68 -3.66 36.61
CA VAL A 43 -9.99 -4.30 36.77
C VAL A 43 -11.02 -3.36 37.40
N GLU A 44 -10.80 -2.99 38.66
CA GLU A 44 -11.74 -2.22 39.48
C GLU A 44 -10.99 -1.12 40.26
N GLY A 45 -11.68 -0.04 40.61
CA GLY A 45 -11.11 1.07 41.37
C GLY A 45 -10.36 2.09 40.50
N PHE A 46 -9.31 2.70 41.06
CA PHE A 46 -8.52 3.78 40.45
C PHE A 46 -9.33 5.05 40.13
N ASP A 47 -10.30 5.40 40.97
CA ASP A 47 -11.09 6.61 40.79
C ASP A 47 -10.25 7.85 41.12
N LEU A 48 -10.34 8.85 40.25
CA LEU A 48 -9.57 10.08 40.34
C LEU A 48 -10.41 11.19 41.00
N SER A 49 -9.78 11.90 41.93
CA SER A 49 -10.36 13.10 42.55
C SER A 49 -9.31 14.19 42.67
N ALA A 50 -9.75 15.45 42.60
CA ALA A 50 -8.88 16.63 42.71
C ALA A 50 -9.23 17.43 43.97
N ASN A 51 -8.21 17.88 44.70
CA ASN A 51 -8.34 18.89 45.73
C ASN A 51 -7.71 20.20 45.24
N LEU A 52 -8.57 21.19 44.94
CA LEU A 52 -8.16 22.49 44.41
C LEU A 52 -7.54 23.43 45.47
N LYS A 53 -7.61 23.09 46.76
CA LYS A 53 -6.96 23.90 47.81
C LYS A 53 -5.46 23.69 47.86
N ASP A 54 -5.05 22.43 47.70
CA ASP A 54 -3.65 22.00 47.81
C ASP A 54 -3.07 21.60 46.45
N PHE A 55 -3.86 21.73 45.38
CA PHE A 55 -3.53 21.28 44.01
C PHE A 55 -2.99 19.85 43.99
N SER A 56 -3.75 18.94 44.60
CA SER A 56 -3.43 17.51 44.66
C SER A 56 -4.45 16.66 43.92
N ILE A 57 -3.97 15.53 43.38
CA ILE A 57 -4.77 14.50 42.74
C ILE A 57 -4.67 13.23 43.56
N THR A 58 -5.80 12.65 43.91
CA THR A 58 -5.88 11.39 44.65
C THR A 58 -6.46 10.31 43.77
N VAL A 59 -5.83 9.14 43.80
CA VAL A 59 -6.22 7.93 43.09
C VAL A 59 -6.65 6.92 44.14
N SER A 60 -7.90 6.47 44.10
CA SER A 60 -8.41 5.47 45.04
C SER A 60 -7.67 4.13 44.90
N GLU A 61 -7.80 3.28 45.91
CA GLU A 61 -7.41 1.87 45.80
C GLU A 61 -8.04 1.21 44.55
N GLY A 62 -7.32 0.26 43.95
CA GLY A 62 -7.77 -0.48 42.78
C GLY A 62 -7.08 -1.82 42.59
N ILE A 63 -7.64 -2.66 41.71
CA ILE A 63 -7.18 -4.03 41.46
C ILE A 63 -6.62 -4.13 40.03
N LEU A 64 -5.40 -4.67 39.91
CA LEU A 64 -4.70 -4.95 38.65
C LEU A 64 -4.55 -6.47 38.47
N ILE A 65 -4.83 -6.98 37.28
CA ILE A 65 -4.40 -8.33 36.86
C ILE A 65 -3.05 -8.21 36.17
N ASN A 66 -2.01 -8.84 36.72
CA ASN A 66 -0.67 -8.83 36.14
C ASN A 66 -0.57 -9.80 34.93
N GLN A 67 0.59 -9.83 34.27
CA GLN A 67 0.80 -10.69 33.09
C GLN A 67 0.79 -12.19 33.41
N ASP A 68 1.03 -12.53 34.68
CA ASP A 68 0.93 -13.90 35.20
C ASP A 68 -0.52 -14.27 35.54
N GLY A 69 -1.46 -13.33 35.46
CA GLY A 69 -2.90 -13.52 35.70
C GLY A 69 -3.32 -13.40 37.18
N GLU A 70 -2.42 -12.99 38.05
CA GLU A 70 -2.66 -12.78 39.48
C GLU A 70 -3.30 -11.41 39.74
N GLU A 71 -4.17 -11.35 40.76
CA GLU A 71 -4.77 -10.10 41.25
C GLU A 71 -3.82 -9.39 42.22
N VAL A 72 -3.48 -8.16 41.90
CA VAL A 72 -2.63 -7.26 42.71
C VAL A 72 -3.46 -6.06 43.14
N ILE A 73 -3.58 -5.85 44.45
CA ILE A 73 -4.25 -4.68 45.02
C ILE A 73 -3.24 -3.53 45.10
N ILE A 74 -3.58 -2.41 44.47
CA ILE A 74 -2.79 -1.19 44.47
C ILE A 74 -3.43 -0.20 45.45
N PRO A 75 -2.71 0.23 46.51
CA PRO A 75 -3.27 1.13 47.52
C PRO A 75 -3.52 2.54 46.98
N GLU A 76 -4.35 3.29 47.71
CA GLU A 76 -4.60 4.71 47.44
C GLU A 76 -3.30 5.53 47.45
N GLN A 77 -3.16 6.44 46.49
CA GLN A 77 -2.02 7.35 46.41
C GLN A 77 -2.46 8.78 46.08
N THR A 78 -1.79 9.75 46.70
CA THR A 78 -2.03 11.19 46.47
C THR A 78 -0.76 11.85 45.90
N PHE A 79 -0.94 12.63 44.84
CA PHE A 79 0.11 13.36 44.14
C PHE A 79 -0.09 14.86 44.32
N THR A 80 0.94 15.55 44.81
CA THR A 80 0.93 17.02 44.90
C THR A 80 1.47 17.62 43.60
N VAL A 81 0.61 18.26 42.83
CA VAL A 81 0.91 18.73 41.47
C VAL A 81 1.29 20.21 41.46
N GLY A 82 0.78 20.99 42.42
CA GLY A 82 1.02 22.42 42.53
C GLY A 82 0.18 23.26 41.54
N PRO A 83 0.11 24.59 41.76
CA PRO A 83 -0.71 25.48 40.94
C PRO A 83 -0.17 25.59 39.50
N PRO A 84 -0.98 26.09 38.55
CA PRO A 84 -0.53 26.31 37.17
C PRO A 84 0.66 27.26 37.08
N GLU A 85 1.65 26.89 36.28
CA GLU A 85 2.80 27.74 35.96
C GLU A 85 2.36 28.90 35.06
N TYR A 86 2.99 30.08 35.24
CA TYR A 86 2.71 31.27 34.45
C TYR A 86 3.97 31.80 33.76
N THR A 87 3.77 32.48 32.64
CA THR A 87 4.81 33.21 31.91
C THR A 87 4.46 34.70 31.90
N VAL A 88 5.46 35.57 32.04
CA VAL A 88 5.26 37.02 31.93
C VAL A 88 5.42 37.44 30.47
N GLU A 89 4.40 38.09 29.93
CA GLU A 89 4.41 38.65 28.58
C GLU A 89 4.47 40.17 28.65
N THR A 90 5.03 40.76 27.59
CA THR A 90 5.09 42.22 27.44
C THR A 90 4.76 42.60 26.02
N GLU A 91 3.74 43.41 25.86
CA GLU A 91 3.28 43.91 24.57
C GLU A 91 3.37 45.42 24.50
N GLU A 92 3.77 45.94 23.34
CA GLU A 92 3.77 47.37 23.06
C GLU A 92 2.69 47.68 22.02
N ILE A 93 1.67 48.42 22.43
CA ILE A 93 0.48 48.67 21.61
C ILE A 93 0.23 50.18 21.56
N ILE A 94 -0.01 50.70 20.35
CA ILE A 94 -0.45 52.09 20.17
C ILE A 94 -1.91 52.18 20.58
N CYS A 95 -2.23 53.06 21.52
CA CYS A 95 -3.59 53.24 22.01
C CYS A 95 -4.52 53.74 20.88
N PRO A 96 -5.57 52.98 20.52
CA PRO A 96 -6.52 53.42 19.50
C PRO A 96 -7.47 54.50 20.04
N ALA A 97 -8.11 55.25 19.14
CA ALA A 97 -9.11 56.28 19.49
C ALA A 97 -10.29 55.75 20.33
N SER A 98 -10.55 54.45 20.29
CA SER A 98 -11.57 53.78 21.11
C SER A 98 -11.15 53.56 22.57
N GLY A 99 -9.86 53.68 22.91
CA GLY A 99 -9.33 53.36 24.25
C GLY A 99 -9.35 51.86 24.59
N ILE A 100 -9.59 50.98 23.62
CA ILE A 100 -9.65 49.52 23.81
C ILE A 100 -8.37 48.89 23.30
N ILE A 101 -7.52 48.40 24.21
CA ILE A 101 -6.33 47.62 23.88
C ILE A 101 -6.71 46.15 23.85
N THR A 102 -6.42 45.46 22.75
CA THR A 102 -6.62 44.01 22.64
C THR A 102 -5.26 43.32 22.78
N LEU A 103 -5.08 42.58 23.86
CA LEU A 103 -3.90 41.76 24.12
C LEU A 103 -3.94 40.46 23.32
N LYS A 104 -2.76 39.87 23.11
CA LYS A 104 -2.64 38.55 22.49
C LYS A 104 -3.27 37.44 23.34
N TYR A 105 -3.15 37.52 24.67
CA TYR A 105 -3.66 36.53 25.61
C TYR A 105 -4.47 37.16 26.76
N ARG A 106 -5.23 36.33 27.47
CA ARG A 106 -5.97 36.75 28.67
C ARG A 106 -5.02 36.89 29.88
N PRO A 107 -5.07 38.00 30.63
CA PRO A 107 -4.28 38.18 31.85
C PRO A 107 -4.66 37.21 32.97
N TYR A 108 -3.66 36.64 33.64
CA TYR A 108 -3.78 35.66 34.73
C TYR A 108 -3.32 36.26 36.07
N SER A 109 -3.97 35.85 37.17
CA SER A 109 -3.62 36.26 38.53
C SER A 109 -3.12 35.09 39.36
N GLU A 110 -2.01 35.29 40.08
CA GLU A 110 -1.41 34.27 40.95
C GLU A 110 -2.12 34.13 42.31
N GLU A 111 -2.88 35.14 42.74
CA GLU A 111 -3.61 35.11 44.01
C GLU A 111 -4.95 34.39 43.88
N THR A 112 -5.63 34.58 42.75
CA THR A 112 -6.94 33.99 42.47
C THR A 112 -6.84 32.71 41.64
N TYR A 113 -5.63 32.36 41.17
CA TYR A 113 -5.34 31.22 40.32
C TYR A 113 -6.29 31.14 39.12
N GLY A 114 -6.53 32.25 38.42
CA GLY A 114 -7.47 32.32 37.30
C GLY A 114 -7.28 33.54 36.41
N TYR A 115 -8.01 33.59 35.30
CA TYR A 115 -8.04 34.77 34.44
C TYR A 115 -8.77 35.92 35.12
N ILE A 116 -8.20 37.11 34.95
CA ILE A 116 -8.73 38.34 35.53
C ILE A 116 -9.95 38.78 34.71
N GLU A 117 -11.04 39.06 35.39
CA GLU A 117 -12.14 39.85 34.85
C GLU A 117 -12.41 40.99 35.83
N TYR A 118 -12.45 42.22 35.32
CA TYR A 118 -12.68 43.41 36.12
C TYR A 118 -13.64 44.36 35.40
N ILE A 119 -14.87 44.43 35.88
CA ILE A 119 -15.94 45.29 35.37
C ILE A 119 -16.52 46.05 36.57
N PRO A 120 -15.96 47.22 36.94
CA PRO A 120 -16.49 48.01 38.02
C PRO A 120 -17.91 48.53 37.70
N PRO A 121 -18.81 48.61 38.69
CA PRO A 121 -18.61 48.26 40.10
C PRO A 121 -18.98 46.80 40.46
N ASN A 122 -19.39 45.98 39.48
CA ASN A 122 -20.18 44.78 39.74
C ASN A 122 -19.41 43.45 39.66
N THR A 123 -18.28 43.40 38.93
CA THR A 123 -17.60 42.12 38.63
C THR A 123 -16.10 42.21 38.88
N GLY A 124 -15.59 41.30 39.72
CA GLY A 124 -14.17 41.08 39.96
C GLY A 124 -13.47 42.15 40.80
N ASN A 125 -12.27 41.82 41.25
CA ASN A 125 -11.41 42.73 42.02
C ASN A 125 -10.56 43.58 41.06
N GLN A 126 -10.17 44.77 41.51
CA GLN A 126 -9.21 45.58 40.76
C GLN A 126 -7.91 44.77 40.58
N PRO A 127 -7.39 44.66 39.34
CA PRO A 127 -6.15 43.93 39.10
C PRO A 127 -4.98 44.52 39.87
N GLN A 128 -4.19 43.67 40.52
CA GLN A 128 -2.94 44.06 41.16
C GLN A 128 -1.88 44.42 40.11
N GLU A 129 -0.99 45.35 40.44
CA GLU A 129 0.11 45.75 39.55
C GLU A 129 1.07 44.58 39.23
N THR A 130 1.16 43.61 40.14
CA THR A 130 1.99 42.41 39.98
C THR A 130 1.44 41.46 38.92
N ASP A 131 0.12 41.44 38.71
CA ASP A 131 -0.53 40.56 37.74
C ASP A 131 -0.64 41.22 36.36
N ILE A 132 -0.96 42.51 36.34
CA ILE A 132 -0.96 43.32 35.12
C ILE A 132 -0.61 44.78 35.39
N SER A 133 0.30 45.31 34.57
CA SER A 133 0.68 46.72 34.58
C SER A 133 0.67 47.29 33.16
N ALA A 134 0.23 48.54 33.05
CA ALA A 134 0.24 49.29 31.80
C ALA A 134 0.98 50.61 32.03
N ASN A 135 2.03 50.87 31.27
CA ASN A 135 2.86 52.07 31.38
C ASN A 135 3.08 52.69 30.00
N GLU A 136 3.07 54.01 29.91
CA GLU A 136 3.41 54.70 28.67
C GLU A 136 4.93 54.63 28.43
N LYS A 137 5.33 54.30 27.21
CA LYS A 137 6.72 53.92 26.89
C LYS A 137 7.73 55.05 27.09
N THR A 138 7.39 56.28 26.72
CA THR A 138 8.34 57.40 26.68
C THR A 138 8.50 58.08 28.04
N THR A 139 7.44 58.18 28.82
CA THR A 139 7.38 58.87 30.12
C THR A 139 7.41 57.92 31.30
N GLY A 140 7.14 56.63 31.08
CA GLY A 140 7.00 55.63 32.15
C GLY A 140 5.78 55.84 33.03
N MET A 141 4.86 56.75 32.66
CA MET A 141 3.66 57.02 33.46
C MET A 141 2.73 55.81 33.48
N ARG A 142 2.26 55.46 34.68
CA ARG A 142 1.26 54.40 34.88
C ARG A 142 -0.06 54.79 34.20
N VAL A 143 -0.55 53.90 33.35
CA VAL A 143 -1.85 54.01 32.69
C VAL A 143 -2.88 53.24 33.52
N PRO A 144 -3.90 53.90 34.09
CA PRO A 144 -4.92 53.22 34.88
C PRO A 144 -5.84 52.37 33.99
N ILE A 145 -5.99 51.09 34.36
CA ILE A 145 -6.92 50.16 33.72
C ILE A 145 -8.31 50.38 34.30
N MET A 146 -9.27 50.75 33.44
CA MET A 146 -10.65 51.03 33.85
C MET A 146 -11.49 49.76 33.88
N GLN A 147 -11.35 48.89 32.88
CA GLN A 147 -12.03 47.59 32.79
C GLN A 147 -11.14 46.58 32.09
N LEU A 148 -11.33 45.30 32.39
CA LEU A 148 -10.62 44.18 31.80
C LEU A 148 -11.62 43.05 31.54
N ILE A 149 -11.83 42.72 30.26
CA ILE A 149 -12.80 41.71 29.82
C ILE A 149 -12.08 40.77 28.85
N GLY A 150 -11.86 39.52 29.26
CA GLY A 150 -11.08 38.56 28.48
C GLY A 150 -9.67 39.09 28.17
N ASN A 151 -9.36 39.29 26.89
CA ASN A 151 -8.09 39.84 26.44
C ASN A 151 -8.15 41.35 26.14
N LYS A 152 -9.25 42.04 26.49
CA LYS A 152 -9.43 43.47 26.21
C LYS A 152 -9.27 44.32 27.46
N ILE A 153 -8.44 45.35 27.36
CA ILE A 153 -8.21 46.34 28.40
C ILE A 153 -8.81 47.66 27.96
N TYR A 154 -9.63 48.24 28.83
CA TYR A 154 -10.25 49.55 28.63
C TYR A 154 -9.47 50.60 29.41
N ILE A 155 -9.00 51.62 28.70
CA ILE A 155 -8.27 52.76 29.25
C ILE A 155 -8.89 54.08 28.77
N ASN A 156 -8.59 55.18 29.44
CA ASN A 156 -9.13 56.48 29.09
C ASN A 156 -8.53 57.01 27.76
N ALA A 157 -9.27 56.86 26.66
CA ALA A 157 -8.85 57.29 25.32
C ALA A 157 -8.39 58.76 25.29
N ASN A 158 -9.12 59.66 25.94
CA ASN A 158 -8.86 61.11 25.92
C ASN A 158 -7.49 61.50 26.49
N SER A 159 -6.87 60.65 27.31
CA SER A 159 -5.58 60.93 27.96
C SER A 159 -4.39 60.21 27.29
N TRP A 160 -4.67 59.17 26.50
CA TRP A 160 -3.66 58.22 26.04
C TRP A 160 -3.73 57.85 24.56
N GLU A 161 -4.68 58.38 23.79
CA GLU A 161 -4.77 58.18 22.34
C GLU A 161 -3.44 58.47 21.61
N ASN A 162 -3.09 57.62 20.63
CA ASN A 162 -1.85 57.69 19.84
C ASN A 162 -0.54 57.58 20.63
N LYS A 163 -0.59 57.31 21.94
CA LYS A 163 0.60 56.99 22.74
C LYS A 163 0.88 55.49 22.71
N THR A 164 2.16 55.13 22.77
CA THR A 164 2.60 53.73 22.84
C THR A 164 2.55 53.26 24.30
N ILE A 165 1.73 52.26 24.56
CA ILE A 165 1.51 51.70 25.88
C ILE A 165 2.19 50.34 25.93
N LYS A 166 3.07 50.17 26.92
CA LYS A 166 3.69 48.91 27.28
C LYS A 166 2.83 48.23 28.33
N VAL A 167 2.23 47.09 27.98
CA VAL A 167 1.44 46.27 28.90
C VAL A 167 2.26 45.03 29.25
N THR A 168 2.53 44.84 30.54
CA THR A 168 3.18 43.64 31.08
C THR A 168 2.17 42.88 31.92
N TYR A 169 1.93 41.61 31.58
CA TYR A 169 0.92 40.79 32.22
C TYR A 169 1.33 39.32 32.28
N LYS A 170 0.83 38.58 33.27
CA LYS A 170 1.04 37.13 33.36
C LYS A 170 0.05 36.40 32.47
N ARG A 171 0.50 35.32 31.83
CA ARG A 171 -0.36 34.38 31.11
C ARG A 171 -0.12 32.96 31.58
N THR A 172 -1.17 32.16 31.50
CA THR A 172 -1.13 30.70 31.62
C THR A 172 -2.10 30.10 30.60
N GLN A 173 -2.04 28.78 30.40
CA GLN A 173 -2.85 28.06 29.42
C GLN A 173 -3.30 26.71 30.02
N ASN A 174 -4.36 26.15 29.44
CA ASN A 174 -4.88 24.84 29.85
C ASN A 174 -3.80 23.76 29.74
N ARG A 175 -3.86 22.79 30.64
CA ARG A 175 -2.86 21.72 30.77
C ARG A 175 -3.54 20.37 30.83
N ILE A 176 -2.95 19.36 30.18
CA ILE A 176 -3.42 17.98 30.19
C ILE A 176 -2.36 17.12 30.85
N ASP A 177 -2.60 16.67 32.08
CA ASP A 177 -1.68 15.74 32.75
C ASP A 177 -2.14 14.30 32.51
N SER A 178 -1.20 13.36 32.61
CA SER A 178 -1.48 11.93 32.49
C SER A 178 -1.02 11.20 33.73
N LEU A 179 -1.86 10.29 34.21
CA LEU A 179 -1.51 9.37 35.29
C LEU A 179 -1.37 7.96 34.73
N MET A 180 -0.17 7.42 34.87
CA MET A 180 0.20 6.10 34.39
C MET A 180 0.47 5.15 35.56
N LEU A 181 0.21 3.86 35.35
CA LEU A 181 0.56 2.80 36.27
C LEU A 181 1.51 1.82 35.56
N TYR A 182 2.67 1.58 36.16
CA TYR A 182 3.61 0.56 35.74
C TYR A 182 3.05 -0.85 36.00
N LYS A 183 3.57 -1.83 35.24
CA LYS A 183 3.24 -3.25 35.42
C LYS A 183 3.59 -3.81 36.81
N ASN A 184 4.52 -3.18 37.53
CA ASN A 184 4.90 -3.56 38.90
C ASN A 184 3.96 -2.96 39.96
N GLY A 185 2.97 -2.15 39.57
CA GLY A 185 2.02 -1.49 40.48
C GLY A 185 2.46 -0.11 40.98
N GLU A 186 3.56 0.45 40.46
CA GLU A 186 3.99 1.81 40.79
C GLU A 186 3.30 2.85 39.90
N TYR A 187 2.94 4.00 40.47
CA TYR A 187 2.34 5.10 39.70
C TYR A 187 3.38 6.09 39.19
N GLU A 188 3.13 6.64 38.01
CA GLU A 188 3.85 7.77 37.45
C GLU A 188 2.89 8.90 37.09
N TYR A 189 3.20 10.10 37.59
CA TYR A 189 2.45 11.31 37.28
C TYR A 189 3.24 12.16 36.29
N GLU A 190 2.72 12.32 35.08
CA GLU A 190 3.39 13.08 34.02
C GLU A 190 2.67 14.41 33.80
N LYS A 191 3.39 15.51 34.07
CA LYS A 191 2.90 16.88 33.85
C LYS A 191 3.18 17.28 32.41
N SER A 192 2.15 17.65 31.66
CA SER A 192 2.33 18.16 30.29
C SER A 192 2.59 19.67 30.27
N ILE A 193 2.95 20.19 29.10
CA ILE A 193 3.24 21.60 28.88
C ILE A 193 1.92 22.37 28.69
N PRO A 194 1.74 23.56 29.32
CA PRO A 194 0.58 24.42 29.08
C PRO A 194 0.45 24.81 27.59
N SER A 195 -0.72 24.61 26.97
CA SER A 195 -0.96 24.87 25.54
C SER A 195 -2.37 25.40 25.26
N THR A 196 -2.57 26.13 24.16
CA THR A 196 -3.90 26.57 23.67
C THR A 196 -4.71 25.43 23.06
N SER A 197 -4.04 24.37 22.65
CA SER A 197 -4.65 23.13 22.16
C SER A 197 -3.77 22.00 22.68
N PRO A 198 -3.88 21.68 23.98
CA PRO A 198 -3.04 20.66 24.57
C PRO A 198 -3.35 19.33 23.88
N SER A 199 -2.33 18.77 23.25
CA SER A 199 -2.37 17.45 22.65
C SER A 199 -2.15 16.41 23.73
N HIS A 200 -2.86 15.30 23.63
CA HIS A 200 -2.56 14.13 24.47
C HIS A 200 -1.13 13.65 24.21
N VAL A 201 -0.49 13.09 25.24
CA VAL A 201 0.79 12.37 25.10
C VAL A 201 0.55 11.19 24.16
N ASP A 202 1.44 10.97 23.19
CA ASP A 202 1.30 9.84 22.27
C ASP A 202 1.44 8.52 23.05
N LEU A 203 0.35 7.78 23.19
CA LEU A 203 0.31 6.50 23.92
C LEU A 203 1.22 5.44 23.27
N GLY A 204 1.66 5.66 22.03
CA GLY A 204 2.58 4.79 21.30
C GLY A 204 3.95 4.60 21.99
N ASP A 205 4.42 5.58 22.78
CA ASP A 205 5.71 5.51 23.47
C ASP A 205 5.66 4.72 24.81
N TYR A 206 4.46 4.36 25.28
CA TYR A 206 4.22 3.80 26.63
C TYR A 206 3.70 2.35 26.60
N ILE A 207 4.31 1.50 25.78
CA ILE A 207 3.96 0.06 25.61
C ILE A 207 3.93 -0.74 26.93
N ASN A 208 4.58 -0.24 27.99
CA ASN A 208 4.70 -0.89 29.30
C ASN A 208 3.85 -0.28 30.42
N TYR A 209 2.93 0.64 30.11
CA TYR A 209 2.15 1.37 31.11
C TYR A 209 0.65 1.20 30.90
N PHE A 210 -0.10 1.27 31.99
CA PHE A 210 -1.55 1.43 31.95
C PHE A 210 -1.92 2.89 32.19
N CYS A 211 -2.56 3.53 31.22
CA CYS A 211 -3.15 4.84 31.46
C CYS A 211 -4.36 4.70 32.40
N VAL A 212 -4.23 5.27 33.60
CA VAL A 212 -5.28 5.25 34.62
C VAL A 212 -6.34 6.31 34.30
N GLY A 213 -5.88 7.48 33.85
CA GLY A 213 -6.74 8.54 33.34
C GLY A 213 -5.97 9.79 32.94
N ILE A 214 -6.63 10.61 32.13
CA ILE A 214 -6.14 11.93 31.74
C ILE A 214 -6.81 12.99 32.60
N ILE A 215 -6.03 13.97 33.05
CA ILE A 215 -6.47 15.04 33.95
C ILE A 215 -6.37 16.36 33.20
N TYR A 216 -7.53 16.94 32.87
CA TYR A 216 -7.61 18.22 32.17
C TYR A 216 -7.78 19.35 33.17
N TRP A 217 -6.77 20.20 33.29
CA TRP A 217 -6.82 21.42 34.07
C TRP A 217 -7.34 22.54 33.18
N ASN A 218 -8.62 22.87 33.34
CA ASN A 218 -9.25 23.98 32.65
C ASN A 218 -9.07 25.26 33.48
N ILE A 219 -8.29 26.20 32.94
CA ILE A 219 -8.01 27.46 33.60
C ILE A 219 -8.90 28.52 32.95
N ASP A 220 -9.89 28.99 33.69
CA ASP A 220 -10.67 30.16 33.33
C ASP A 220 -10.64 31.18 34.49
N THR A 221 -11.72 31.94 34.72
CA THR A 221 -11.89 32.74 35.95
C THR A 221 -11.82 31.91 37.24
N LYS A 222 -12.11 30.61 37.15
CA LYS A 222 -11.86 29.59 38.19
C LYS A 222 -11.23 28.37 37.54
N ILE A 223 -10.36 27.70 38.28
CA ILE A 223 -9.80 26.41 37.84
C ILE A 223 -10.84 25.32 38.05
N THR A 224 -11.07 24.55 36.99
CA THR A 224 -11.85 23.31 37.02
C THR A 224 -10.98 22.16 36.54
N VAL A 225 -11.21 20.97 37.09
CA VAL A 225 -10.46 19.76 36.73
C VAL A 225 -11.45 18.73 36.21
N ASP A 226 -11.27 18.35 34.96
CA ASP A 226 -12.04 17.30 34.32
C ASP A 226 -11.20 16.04 34.20
N PHE A 227 -11.78 14.91 34.61
CA PHE A 227 -11.13 13.61 34.51
C PHE A 227 -11.63 12.86 33.29
N PHE A 228 -10.76 12.67 32.31
CA PHE A 228 -11.02 11.84 31.15
C PHE A 228 -10.50 10.43 31.42
N ILE A 229 -11.38 9.66 32.05
CA ILE A 229 -11.15 8.23 32.36
C ILE A 229 -11.70 7.33 31.24
N ASN A 230 -12.17 7.94 30.15
CA ASN A 230 -12.93 7.27 29.09
C ASN A 230 -12.09 6.27 28.28
N HIS A 231 -10.77 6.19 28.51
CA HIS A 231 -9.96 5.06 28.00
C HIS A 231 -10.36 3.71 28.64
N ARG A 232 -11.18 3.71 29.70
CA ARG A 232 -11.88 2.53 30.22
C ARG A 232 -12.84 1.91 29.19
N SER A 233 -13.33 2.66 28.20
CA SER A 233 -14.20 2.12 27.12
C SER A 233 -13.47 1.22 26.13
N TYR A 234 -12.13 1.24 26.09
CA TYR A 234 -11.33 0.30 25.29
C TYR A 234 -11.11 -1.05 25.98
N ARG A 235 -11.52 -1.18 27.26
CA ARG A 235 -11.46 -2.46 27.97
C ARG A 235 -12.65 -3.30 27.56
N LYS A 236 -12.37 -4.56 27.21
CA LYS A 236 -13.42 -5.53 26.88
C LYS A 236 -14.38 -5.75 28.04
N VAL A 237 -13.93 -5.62 29.30
CA VAL A 237 -14.72 -5.82 30.52
C VAL A 237 -14.32 -4.80 31.60
N TYR A 238 -15.32 -4.08 32.10
CA TYR A 238 -15.37 -2.97 33.06
C TYR A 238 -16.32 -3.06 34.25
N VAL A 239 -16.02 -2.67 35.49
CA VAL A 239 -17.09 -2.39 36.50
C VAL A 239 -16.96 -0.96 37.01
N ASP A 240 -18.07 -0.21 37.06
CA ASP A 240 -18.08 1.17 37.60
C ASP A 240 -18.25 1.23 39.12
N LYS A 241 -18.03 2.42 39.70
CA LYS A 241 -18.18 2.72 41.13
C LYS A 241 -19.57 2.43 41.75
N ASN A 242 -20.58 2.17 40.91
CA ASN A 242 -21.92 1.80 41.32
C ASN A 242 -22.19 0.29 41.12
N ASN A 243 -21.13 -0.52 40.94
CA ASN A 243 -21.18 -1.95 40.63
C ASN A 243 -21.87 -2.30 39.30
N ASN A 244 -21.91 -1.38 38.34
CA ASN A 244 -22.44 -1.72 37.02
C ASN A 244 -21.33 -2.25 36.11
N LEU A 245 -21.52 -3.44 35.57
CA LEU A 245 -20.62 -4.08 34.62
C LEU A 245 -20.77 -3.41 33.23
N TYR A 246 -19.68 -3.24 32.49
CA TYR A 246 -19.63 -2.74 31.12
C TYR A 246 -18.82 -3.72 30.28
N LEU A 247 -19.32 -4.09 29.10
CA LEU A 247 -18.67 -4.97 28.14
C LEU A 247 -18.42 -4.20 26.85
N ASN A 248 -17.17 -4.11 26.40
CA ASN A 248 -16.75 -3.31 25.23
C ASN A 248 -17.31 -1.86 25.24
N GLY A 249 -17.36 -1.24 26.42
CA GLY A 249 -17.91 0.12 26.58
C GLY A 249 -19.43 0.22 26.69
N GLU A 250 -20.18 -0.87 26.55
CA GLU A 250 -21.63 -0.89 26.74
C GLU A 250 -22.01 -1.34 28.14
N LEU A 251 -22.93 -0.61 28.79
CA LEU A 251 -23.41 -0.94 30.12
C LEU A 251 -24.20 -2.26 30.11
N TYR A 252 -23.73 -3.24 30.87
CA TYR A 252 -24.39 -4.52 31.11
C TYR A 252 -25.60 -4.31 32.05
N LYS A 253 -26.69 -3.80 31.49
CA LYS A 253 -27.97 -3.66 32.19
C LYS A 253 -28.71 -5.00 32.21
N LYS A 254 -28.42 -5.83 33.24
CA LYS A 254 -29.14 -7.07 33.61
C LYS A 254 -29.23 -8.14 32.51
N PRO A 255 -29.38 -9.42 32.87
CA PRO A 255 -29.80 -10.43 31.89
C PRO A 255 -31.20 -10.05 31.42
N LYS A 256 -31.37 -9.83 30.10
CA LYS A 256 -32.69 -9.68 29.48
C LYS A 256 -33.51 -10.91 29.84
N PHE A 257 -34.52 -10.74 30.68
CA PHE A 257 -35.42 -11.82 31.06
C PHE A 257 -36.39 -12.07 29.90
N ILE A 258 -36.67 -13.33 29.61
CA ILE A 258 -37.78 -13.70 28.74
C ILE A 258 -39.01 -13.80 29.67
N TYR A 259 -39.93 -12.86 29.54
CA TYR A 259 -41.21 -12.88 30.23
C TYR A 259 -42.06 -14.01 29.64
N PHE A 260 -42.68 -14.86 30.47
CA PHE A 260 -43.58 -15.94 30.00
C PHE A 260 -45.05 -15.50 29.96
N GLU A 261 -45.36 -14.32 30.50
CA GLU A 261 -46.65 -13.63 30.43
C GLU A 261 -46.39 -12.21 29.91
N GLU A 262 -47.30 -11.66 29.10
CA GLU A 262 -47.10 -10.35 28.47
C GLU A 262 -47.03 -9.23 29.53
N PRO A 263 -45.92 -8.47 29.62
CA PRO A 263 -45.80 -7.42 30.62
C PRO A 263 -46.61 -6.17 30.23
N GLU A 264 -47.38 -5.60 31.16
CA GLU A 264 -48.25 -4.43 30.92
C GLU A 264 -47.48 -3.13 30.55
N ASN A 265 -46.20 -3.02 30.96
CA ASN A 265 -45.34 -1.86 30.67
C ASN A 265 -43.96 -2.31 30.19
N PRO A 266 -43.79 -2.68 28.90
CA PRO A 266 -42.53 -3.20 28.38
C PRO A 266 -41.47 -2.13 28.12
N GLU A 267 -40.20 -2.44 28.41
CA GLU A 267 -39.04 -1.61 28.09
C GLU A 267 -38.44 -1.98 26.72
N LYS A 268 -37.70 -1.05 26.10
CA LYS A 268 -37.09 -1.27 24.78
C LYS A 268 -36.14 -2.48 24.80
N ASN A 269 -36.43 -3.44 23.93
CA ASN A 269 -35.80 -4.75 23.76
C ASN A 269 -36.12 -5.82 24.82
N ASP A 270 -37.21 -5.65 25.57
CA ASP A 270 -37.76 -6.72 26.40
C ASP A 270 -38.25 -7.89 25.56
N LEU A 271 -38.13 -9.11 26.09
CA LEU A 271 -38.47 -10.36 25.40
C LEU A 271 -39.68 -11.00 26.07
N TRP A 272 -40.73 -11.28 25.32
CA TRP A 272 -41.91 -12.01 25.81
C TRP A 272 -42.06 -13.32 25.03
N TYR A 273 -42.08 -14.46 25.71
CA TYR A 273 -42.38 -15.76 25.12
C TYR A 273 -43.83 -16.13 25.40
N ASP A 274 -44.62 -16.16 24.34
CA ASP A 274 -45.96 -16.68 24.34
C ASP A 274 -45.92 -18.21 24.25
N SER A 275 -46.27 -18.87 25.35
CA SER A 275 -46.30 -20.33 25.42
C SER A 275 -47.43 -20.98 24.60
N GLU A 276 -48.48 -20.24 24.23
CA GLU A 276 -49.58 -20.77 23.43
C GLU A 276 -49.22 -20.82 21.95
N THR A 277 -48.57 -19.78 21.44
CA THR A 277 -48.12 -19.68 20.04
C THR A 277 -46.67 -20.12 19.84
N ASN A 278 -45.95 -20.43 20.91
CA ASN A 278 -44.51 -20.75 20.91
C ASN A 278 -43.65 -19.64 20.27
N THR A 279 -44.08 -18.38 20.40
CA THR A 279 -43.46 -17.22 19.75
C THR A 279 -42.84 -16.28 20.80
N ILE A 280 -41.57 -15.94 20.63
CA ILE A 280 -40.80 -14.94 21.35
C ILE A 280 -40.94 -13.61 20.61
N TYR A 281 -41.47 -12.60 21.28
CA TYR A 281 -41.58 -11.21 20.84
C TYR A 281 -40.51 -10.33 21.49
N ILE A 282 -40.05 -9.30 20.79
CA ILE A 282 -39.20 -8.21 21.28
C ILE A 282 -39.95 -6.88 21.22
N TRP A 283 -39.91 -6.11 22.29
CA TRP A 283 -40.49 -4.76 22.28
C TRP A 283 -39.51 -3.79 21.61
N LYS A 284 -39.83 -3.31 20.40
CA LYS A 284 -38.95 -2.35 19.69
C LYS A 284 -39.75 -1.31 18.92
N GLU A 285 -39.06 -0.23 18.60
CA GLU A 285 -39.58 0.86 17.80
C GLU A 285 -39.53 0.47 16.31
N THR A 286 -40.68 0.49 15.65
CA THR A 286 -40.84 0.15 14.23
C THR A 286 -41.71 1.25 13.60
N ASP A 287 -41.20 1.91 12.56
CA ASP A 287 -41.87 3.02 11.85
C ASP A 287 -42.38 4.18 12.73
N GLY A 288 -41.69 4.45 13.85
CA GLY A 288 -41.96 5.59 14.74
C GLY A 288 -42.89 5.29 15.92
N ASP A 289 -43.40 4.07 16.05
CA ASP A 289 -44.19 3.60 17.20
C ASP A 289 -43.53 2.38 17.87
N PHE A 290 -43.69 2.24 19.19
CA PHE A 290 -43.22 1.08 19.96
C PHE A 290 -44.25 -0.05 19.92
N GLY A 291 -43.80 -1.26 19.58
CA GLY A 291 -44.66 -2.45 19.50
C GLY A 291 -43.91 -3.76 19.74
N TRP A 292 -44.66 -4.84 20.01
CA TRP A 292 -44.14 -6.20 20.12
C TRP A 292 -43.87 -6.76 18.73
N VAL A 293 -42.63 -7.19 18.48
CA VAL A 293 -42.20 -7.75 17.19
C VAL A 293 -41.70 -9.16 17.40
N ALA A 294 -42.26 -10.16 16.74
CA ALA A 294 -41.81 -11.53 16.87
C ALA A 294 -40.35 -11.71 16.39
N ILE A 295 -39.55 -12.48 17.15
CA ILE A 295 -38.11 -12.72 16.95
C ILE A 295 -37.86 -14.13 16.45
N ASN A 296 -38.56 -15.09 17.03
CA ASN A 296 -38.56 -16.47 16.57
C ASN A 296 -39.77 -16.76 15.68
N ASP A 297 -40.45 -15.70 15.20
CA ASP A 297 -41.46 -15.82 14.17
C ASP A 297 -40.89 -16.75 13.11
N PHE A 298 -41.62 -17.82 12.81
CA PHE A 298 -41.22 -18.82 11.82
C PHE A 298 -41.36 -18.20 10.41
N SER A 299 -40.63 -17.11 10.17
CA SER A 299 -40.37 -16.45 8.89
C SER A 299 -39.47 -17.29 7.97
N THR A 300 -39.17 -18.53 8.38
CA THR A 300 -38.71 -19.63 7.52
C THR A 300 -39.83 -20.56 7.06
N LEU A 301 -41.10 -20.27 7.38
CA LEU A 301 -42.21 -20.83 6.60
C LEU A 301 -42.16 -20.16 5.23
N ALA A 302 -41.64 -20.89 4.24
CA ALA A 302 -41.95 -20.62 2.85
C ALA A 302 -43.48 -20.56 2.76
N LEU A 303 -44.04 -19.37 2.54
CA LEU A 303 -45.41 -19.27 2.05
C LEU A 303 -45.39 -19.94 0.69
N ARG A 304 -45.94 -21.14 0.64
CA ARG A 304 -46.04 -21.97 -0.55
C ARG A 304 -47.43 -21.72 -1.11
N ASP A 305 -47.51 -20.75 -1.99
CA ASP A 305 -48.68 -20.58 -2.82
C ASP A 305 -48.55 -21.56 -3.99
N LYS A 306 -49.63 -22.30 -4.27
CA LYS A 306 -49.62 -23.32 -5.31
C LYS A 306 -50.72 -23.08 -6.33
N LYS A 307 -50.38 -23.29 -7.59
CA LYS A 307 -51.34 -23.37 -8.70
C LYS A 307 -51.21 -24.73 -9.36
N ILE A 308 -52.35 -25.35 -9.62
CA ILE A 308 -52.43 -26.64 -10.32
C ILE A 308 -53.20 -26.41 -11.61
N TRP A 309 -52.57 -26.70 -12.75
CA TRP A 309 -53.26 -26.79 -14.03
C TRP A 309 -53.86 -28.18 -14.17
N THR A 310 -55.19 -28.22 -14.35
CA THR A 310 -55.93 -29.44 -14.62
C THR A 310 -56.03 -29.68 -16.12
N ILE A 311 -56.54 -30.85 -16.52
CA ILE A 311 -56.73 -31.20 -17.95
C ILE A 311 -57.69 -30.22 -18.66
N GLU A 312 -58.58 -29.55 -17.91
CA GLU A 312 -59.56 -28.61 -18.44
C GLU A 312 -58.98 -27.19 -18.68
N ASP A 313 -57.96 -26.80 -17.90
CA ASP A 313 -57.31 -25.47 -17.94
C ASP A 313 -55.90 -25.53 -18.55
N PHE A 314 -55.61 -26.58 -19.31
CA PHE A 314 -54.29 -26.85 -19.87
C PHE A 314 -54.01 -25.94 -21.09
N PRO A 315 -52.81 -25.34 -21.20
CA PRO A 315 -52.50 -24.41 -22.30
C PRO A 315 -52.47 -25.14 -23.66
N GLU A 316 -52.96 -24.48 -24.71
CA GLU A 316 -53.04 -25.06 -26.07
C GLU A 316 -51.68 -25.45 -26.66
N ASP A 317 -50.61 -24.75 -26.24
CA ASP A 317 -49.24 -25.00 -26.69
C ASP A 317 -48.54 -26.11 -25.88
N ALA A 318 -49.19 -26.64 -24.83
CA ALA A 318 -48.64 -27.62 -23.90
C ALA A 318 -47.27 -27.27 -23.32
N GLN A 319 -46.91 -25.97 -23.31
CA GLN A 319 -45.55 -25.50 -23.05
C GLN A 319 -45.50 -24.27 -22.14
N THR A 320 -46.45 -23.34 -22.28
CA THR A 320 -46.41 -22.04 -21.59
C THR A 320 -47.48 -21.97 -20.50
N PHE A 321 -47.06 -21.82 -19.25
CA PHE A 321 -47.95 -21.78 -18.08
C PHE A 321 -47.88 -20.40 -17.43
N MET A 322 -48.98 -19.64 -17.55
CA MET A 322 -49.08 -18.26 -17.07
C MET A 322 -49.96 -18.13 -15.82
N PHE A 323 -49.57 -17.22 -14.93
CA PHE A 323 -50.43 -16.74 -13.83
C PHE A 323 -51.38 -15.65 -14.36
N ASN A 324 -52.60 -15.66 -13.86
CA ASN A 324 -53.60 -14.65 -14.20
C ASN A 324 -53.26 -13.32 -13.49
N ASP A 325 -53.77 -12.20 -14.01
CA ASP A 325 -53.50 -10.87 -13.44
C ASP A 325 -54.06 -10.67 -12.02
N ASP A 326 -55.08 -11.45 -11.64
CA ASP A 326 -55.71 -11.47 -10.32
C ASP A 326 -54.98 -12.38 -9.30
N GLU A 327 -54.03 -13.20 -9.74
CA GLU A 327 -53.23 -14.10 -8.91
C GLU A 327 -51.90 -13.44 -8.48
N THR A 328 -51.99 -12.23 -7.91
CA THR A 328 -50.80 -11.46 -7.50
C THR A 328 -49.95 -12.18 -6.44
N ASN A 329 -50.56 -13.10 -5.70
CA ASN A 329 -49.89 -13.96 -4.74
C ASN A 329 -49.05 -15.06 -5.40
N LEU A 330 -49.07 -15.23 -6.72
CA LEU A 330 -48.18 -16.16 -7.44
C LEU A 330 -47.02 -15.44 -8.13
N PHE A 331 -46.96 -14.12 -8.04
CA PHE A 331 -45.86 -13.34 -8.62
C PHE A 331 -44.59 -13.47 -7.77
N TYR A 332 -43.48 -13.72 -8.45
CA TYR A 332 -42.19 -14.00 -7.80
C TYR A 332 -41.09 -13.10 -8.33
N VAL A 333 -39.97 -13.04 -7.61
CA VAL A 333 -38.77 -12.33 -8.05
C VAL A 333 -37.97 -13.26 -8.96
N PRO A 334 -37.71 -12.88 -10.23
CA PRO A 334 -36.94 -13.72 -11.15
C PRO A 334 -35.54 -14.05 -10.63
N ASP A 335 -34.97 -15.17 -11.08
CA ASP A 335 -33.60 -15.62 -10.77
C ASP A 335 -33.34 -15.99 -9.29
N THR A 336 -34.38 -16.05 -8.45
CA THR A 336 -34.24 -16.34 -7.00
C THR A 336 -34.53 -17.80 -6.62
N SER A 337 -34.62 -18.71 -7.59
CA SER A 337 -35.04 -20.12 -7.39
C SER A 337 -36.37 -20.23 -6.64
N ALA A 338 -37.28 -19.28 -6.88
CA ALA A 338 -38.56 -19.18 -6.19
C ALA A 338 -39.63 -20.14 -6.76
N LEU A 339 -39.40 -20.73 -7.92
CA LEU A 339 -40.33 -21.66 -8.58
C LEU A 339 -39.92 -23.11 -8.41
N GLU A 340 -40.87 -23.94 -7.96
CA GLU A 340 -40.78 -25.40 -7.99
C GLU A 340 -41.94 -25.93 -8.85
N ILE A 341 -41.62 -26.67 -9.91
CA ILE A 341 -42.61 -27.21 -10.84
C ILE A 341 -42.59 -28.73 -10.74
N ILE A 342 -43.77 -29.33 -10.55
CA ILE A 342 -43.97 -30.76 -10.40
C ILE A 342 -44.92 -31.22 -11.51
N ILE A 343 -44.47 -32.19 -12.31
CA ILE A 343 -45.27 -32.81 -13.37
C ILE A 343 -45.30 -34.32 -13.11
N ASP A 344 -46.48 -34.94 -13.05
CA ASP A 344 -46.63 -36.38 -12.78
C ASP A 344 -45.88 -36.84 -11.49
N ASN A 345 -45.90 -36.03 -10.44
CA ASN A 345 -45.15 -36.22 -9.17
C ASN A 345 -43.62 -36.22 -9.31
N VAL A 346 -43.07 -35.73 -10.43
CA VAL A 346 -41.64 -35.55 -10.64
C VAL A 346 -41.32 -34.04 -10.61
N PRO A 347 -40.43 -33.57 -9.71
CA PRO A 347 -39.98 -32.19 -9.72
C PRO A 347 -39.05 -31.96 -10.92
N LEU A 348 -39.28 -30.85 -11.64
CA LEU A 348 -38.41 -30.39 -12.71
C LEU A 348 -37.24 -29.58 -12.15
N MET A 349 -36.10 -29.68 -12.82
CA MET A 349 -34.91 -28.89 -12.52
C MET A 349 -34.95 -27.55 -13.27
N SER A 350 -34.24 -26.54 -12.76
CA SER A 350 -34.21 -25.17 -13.29
C SER A 350 -33.66 -25.06 -14.71
N ASP A 351 -32.93 -26.06 -15.21
CA ASP A 351 -32.45 -26.13 -16.58
C ASP A 351 -33.51 -26.63 -17.58
N GLN A 352 -34.66 -27.12 -17.11
CA GLN A 352 -35.73 -27.70 -17.94
C GLN A 352 -36.87 -26.71 -18.26
N PHE A 353 -36.86 -25.52 -17.66
CA PHE A 353 -37.86 -24.47 -17.89
C PHE A 353 -37.21 -23.08 -17.87
N ASP A 354 -37.86 -22.12 -18.54
CA ASP A 354 -37.50 -20.70 -18.53
C ASP A 354 -38.55 -19.92 -17.71
N GLU A 355 -38.11 -18.97 -16.90
CA GLU A 355 -38.99 -18.05 -16.16
C GLU A 355 -39.54 -16.94 -17.09
N ILE A 356 -40.83 -16.64 -17.01
CA ILE A 356 -41.47 -15.59 -17.81
C ILE A 356 -41.51 -14.30 -17.00
N ILE A 357 -40.75 -13.31 -17.44
CA ILE A 357 -40.50 -12.05 -16.71
C ILE A 357 -41.17 -10.89 -17.43
N ILE A 358 -41.92 -10.08 -16.69
CA ILE A 358 -42.34 -8.75 -17.14
C ILE A 358 -41.33 -7.72 -16.66
N LYS A 359 -40.58 -7.15 -17.60
CA LYS A 359 -39.57 -6.12 -17.33
C LYS A 359 -40.26 -4.80 -16.96
N SER A 360 -39.87 -4.23 -15.82
CA SER A 360 -40.20 -2.85 -15.45
C SER A 360 -39.03 -1.92 -15.83
N ASP A 361 -39.26 -0.59 -15.84
CA ASP A 361 -38.21 0.43 -16.08
C ASP A 361 -36.96 0.30 -15.19
N LYS A 362 -37.08 -0.46 -14.10
CA LYS A 362 -35.99 -0.80 -13.19
C LYS A 362 -35.97 -2.30 -12.98
N ASP A 363 -34.81 -2.94 -13.20
CA ASP A 363 -34.66 -4.40 -13.16
C ASP A 363 -35.15 -5.02 -11.84
N TYR A 364 -35.03 -4.30 -10.71
CA TYR A 364 -35.45 -4.76 -9.39
C TYR A 364 -36.97 -4.71 -9.13
N LEU A 365 -37.75 -4.11 -10.04
CA LEU A 365 -39.23 -4.10 -10.02
C LEU A 365 -39.82 -5.10 -11.03
N SER A 366 -38.97 -5.88 -11.71
CA SER A 366 -39.44 -6.90 -12.66
C SER A 366 -40.05 -8.08 -11.91
N ASN A 367 -41.24 -8.50 -12.34
CA ASN A 367 -41.98 -9.58 -11.70
C ASN A 367 -42.05 -10.79 -12.63
N GLY A 368 -41.81 -11.97 -12.07
CA GLY A 368 -42.06 -13.26 -12.71
C GLY A 368 -43.56 -13.56 -12.73
N ARG A 369 -44.08 -13.98 -13.88
CA ARG A 369 -45.51 -14.18 -14.15
C ARG A 369 -45.88 -15.58 -14.66
N GLY A 370 -44.93 -16.51 -14.67
CA GLY A 370 -45.16 -17.87 -15.11
C GLY A 370 -43.87 -18.51 -15.57
N PHE A 371 -43.97 -19.67 -16.20
CA PHE A 371 -42.83 -20.40 -16.73
C PHE A 371 -43.15 -21.05 -18.08
N ARG A 372 -42.11 -21.34 -18.85
CA ARG A 372 -42.18 -22.04 -20.12
C ARG A 372 -41.28 -23.26 -20.09
N LEU A 373 -41.82 -24.43 -20.37
CA LEU A 373 -41.01 -25.65 -20.49
C LEU A 373 -40.14 -25.58 -21.75
N LYS A 374 -38.90 -26.10 -21.70
CA LYS A 374 -38.04 -26.15 -22.89
C LYS A 374 -38.60 -27.08 -23.96
N ASP A 375 -39.16 -28.21 -23.54
CA ASP A 375 -39.85 -29.16 -24.40
C ASP A 375 -41.35 -29.18 -24.06
N PRO A 376 -42.25 -29.18 -25.07
CA PRO A 376 -43.69 -29.26 -24.85
C PRO A 376 -44.10 -30.65 -24.33
N LEU A 377 -45.19 -30.72 -23.57
CA LEU A 377 -45.70 -32.00 -23.06
C LEU A 377 -46.48 -32.76 -24.14
N ASP A 378 -46.21 -34.06 -24.27
CA ASP A 378 -46.86 -34.95 -25.24
C ASP A 378 -48.37 -35.13 -25.02
N ARG A 379 -48.85 -34.88 -23.79
CA ARG A 379 -50.27 -35.02 -23.41
C ARG A 379 -50.65 -34.07 -22.26
N PRO A 380 -51.91 -33.62 -22.19
CA PRO A 380 -52.44 -32.89 -21.04
C PRO A 380 -52.27 -33.70 -19.76
N THR A 381 -51.56 -33.14 -18.80
CA THR A 381 -51.18 -33.79 -17.54
C THR A 381 -51.29 -32.78 -16.40
N TYR A 382 -51.45 -33.23 -15.16
CA TYR A 382 -51.46 -32.33 -14.01
C TYR A 382 -50.08 -31.68 -13.84
N VAL A 383 -50.06 -30.35 -13.84
CA VAL A 383 -48.86 -29.54 -13.58
C VAL A 383 -49.11 -28.75 -12.32
N GLU A 384 -48.31 -28.99 -11.28
CA GLU A 384 -48.34 -28.25 -10.03
C GLU A 384 -47.13 -27.30 -10.00
N CYS A 385 -47.38 -26.01 -9.83
CA CYS A 385 -46.35 -25.02 -9.58
C CYS A 385 -46.51 -24.49 -8.16
N ILE A 386 -45.42 -24.57 -7.41
CA ILE A 386 -45.29 -24.04 -6.06
C ILE A 386 -44.38 -22.83 -6.15
N VAL A 387 -44.92 -21.68 -5.76
CA VAL A 387 -44.17 -20.44 -5.65
C VAL A 387 -43.77 -20.27 -4.18
N HIS A 388 -42.48 -20.21 -3.94
CA HIS A 388 -41.92 -19.99 -2.61
C HIS A 388 -41.75 -18.49 -2.37
N HIS A 389 -42.67 -17.88 -1.62
CA HIS A 389 -42.52 -16.50 -1.20
C HIS A 389 -41.63 -16.45 0.03
N CYS A 390 -40.39 -15.97 -0.14
CA CYS A 390 -39.54 -15.61 0.98
C CYS A 390 -39.90 -14.19 1.43
N VAL A 391 -40.65 -14.04 2.52
CA VAL A 391 -40.80 -12.75 3.21
C VAL A 391 -39.49 -12.46 3.93
N ARG A 392 -38.50 -11.96 3.19
CA ARG A 392 -37.22 -11.54 3.77
C ARG A 392 -37.38 -10.13 4.30
N ASN A 393 -36.98 -9.90 5.55
CA ASN A 393 -37.03 -8.60 6.22
C ASN A 393 -36.06 -7.54 5.63
N LYS A 394 -35.40 -7.86 4.50
CA LYS A 394 -34.53 -6.96 3.76
C LYS A 394 -34.82 -7.11 2.27
N PRO A 395 -35.04 -6.01 1.53
CA PRO A 395 -35.09 -6.07 0.08
C PRO A 395 -33.74 -6.57 -0.44
N VAL A 396 -33.75 -7.51 -1.39
CA VAL A 396 -32.53 -8.15 -1.95
C VAL A 396 -31.57 -7.11 -2.56
N LYS A 397 -32.06 -5.91 -2.86
CA LYS A 397 -31.28 -4.76 -3.30
C LYS A 397 -31.51 -3.58 -2.34
N GLU A 398 -30.74 -3.51 -1.26
CA GLU A 398 -30.73 -2.34 -0.37
C GLU A 398 -30.05 -1.16 -1.10
N THR A 399 -30.77 -0.05 -1.24
CA THR A 399 -30.14 1.27 -1.42
C THR A 399 -29.71 1.80 -0.05
N PHE A 400 -28.45 2.20 0.12
CA PHE A 400 -27.97 2.88 1.32
C PHE A 400 -28.81 4.14 1.60
N GLN A 401 -29.24 4.32 2.86
CA GLN A 401 -29.94 5.55 3.29
C GLN A 401 -29.03 6.80 3.26
N ARG A 402 -27.71 6.63 3.07
CA ARG A 402 -26.73 7.71 2.93
C ARG A 402 -25.85 7.43 1.71
N ALA A 403 -26.00 8.23 0.66
CA ALA A 403 -25.12 8.18 -0.49
C ALA A 403 -23.74 8.75 -0.11
N ALA A 404 -22.69 7.94 -0.24
CA ALA A 404 -21.34 8.49 -0.29
C ALA A 404 -21.14 9.12 -1.67
N ILE A 405 -20.83 10.41 -1.70
CA ILE A 405 -20.53 11.14 -2.94
C ILE A 405 -19.03 11.40 -2.96
N PHE A 406 -18.35 10.80 -3.92
CA PHE A 406 -16.95 11.10 -4.21
C PHE A 406 -16.91 12.07 -5.37
N ILE A 407 -16.22 13.19 -5.17
CA ILE A 407 -16.06 14.23 -6.19
C ILE A 407 -14.58 14.31 -6.53
N ASP A 408 -14.28 14.15 -7.81
CA ASP A 408 -12.97 14.38 -8.39
C ASP A 408 -13.08 15.47 -9.46
N GLU A 409 -12.21 16.46 -9.43
CA GLU A 409 -12.23 17.61 -10.35
C GLU A 409 -10.83 17.87 -10.86
N ASN A 410 -10.66 17.88 -12.19
CA ASN A 410 -9.40 18.20 -12.83
C ASN A 410 -9.61 18.98 -14.13
N TYR A 411 -8.52 19.49 -14.71
CA TYR A 411 -8.54 20.32 -15.90
C TYR A 411 -7.51 19.86 -16.94
N ILE A 412 -7.86 20.05 -18.21
CA ILE A 412 -7.03 19.73 -19.37
C ILE A 412 -6.98 20.96 -20.27
N TYR A 413 -5.78 21.30 -20.77
CA TYR A 413 -5.63 22.35 -21.77
C TYR A 413 -5.89 21.79 -23.17
N TYR A 414 -6.74 22.47 -23.93
CA TYR A 414 -6.98 22.08 -25.32
C TYR A 414 -5.74 22.37 -26.19
N SER A 415 -5.26 21.32 -26.87
CA SER A 415 -4.24 21.39 -27.91
C SER A 415 -4.88 21.28 -29.30
N PRO A 416 -4.50 22.12 -30.29
CA PRO A 416 -4.96 22.02 -31.67
C PRO A 416 -4.67 20.68 -32.36
N GLU A 417 -3.78 19.85 -31.79
CA GLU A 417 -3.48 18.50 -32.29
C GLU A 417 -4.63 17.51 -32.06
N ASN A 418 -5.52 17.79 -31.10
CA ASN A 418 -6.69 16.97 -30.79
C ASN A 418 -7.87 17.32 -31.71
N ILE A 419 -7.77 16.94 -32.98
CA ILE A 419 -8.74 17.25 -34.03
C ILE A 419 -10.14 16.66 -33.73
N ASN A 420 -10.20 15.56 -32.98
CA ASN A 420 -11.45 14.85 -32.68
C ASN A 420 -12.17 15.34 -31.42
N HIS A 421 -11.58 16.29 -30.67
CA HIS A 421 -12.09 16.82 -29.41
C HIS A 421 -12.39 15.72 -28.36
N ILE A 422 -11.51 14.72 -28.28
CA ILE A 422 -11.65 13.56 -27.37
C ILE A 422 -10.73 13.77 -26.17
N PHE A 423 -11.25 13.61 -24.97
CA PHE A 423 -10.51 13.84 -23.73
C PHE A 423 -10.61 12.61 -22.82
N GLN A 424 -9.54 12.38 -22.07
CA GLN A 424 -9.44 11.31 -21.09
C GLN A 424 -9.45 11.90 -19.69
N THR A 425 -10.26 11.33 -18.81
CA THR A 425 -10.31 11.64 -17.38
C THR A 425 -9.36 10.75 -16.58
N ASP A 426 -8.90 11.25 -15.44
CA ASP A 426 -7.99 10.52 -14.56
C ASP A 426 -8.72 9.38 -13.83
N MET A 427 -9.99 9.61 -13.48
CA MET A 427 -10.86 8.61 -12.87
C MET A 427 -11.88 8.09 -13.88
N ALA A 428 -12.15 6.78 -13.85
CA ALA A 428 -13.24 6.19 -14.63
C ALA A 428 -14.60 6.59 -14.04
N TYR A 429 -15.61 6.82 -14.87
CA TYR A 429 -16.99 7.12 -14.50
C TYR A 429 -17.95 6.15 -15.21
N VAL A 430 -19.17 5.99 -14.69
CA VAL A 430 -20.17 5.06 -15.24
C VAL A 430 -21.01 5.75 -16.32
N ILE A 431 -21.03 5.17 -17.52
CA ILE A 431 -21.82 5.65 -18.65
C ILE A 431 -23.31 5.63 -18.30
N GLY A 432 -23.99 6.75 -18.53
CA GLY A 432 -25.44 6.89 -18.35
C GLY A 432 -25.93 7.12 -16.92
N GLU A 433 -25.04 7.23 -15.93
CA GLU A 433 -25.37 7.48 -14.51
C GLU A 433 -25.18 8.95 -14.09
N ASP A 434 -25.05 9.86 -15.07
CA ASP A 434 -24.88 11.31 -14.87
C ASP A 434 -23.75 11.72 -13.92
N GLN A 435 -22.68 10.92 -13.90
CA GLN A 435 -21.53 11.13 -13.04
C GLN A 435 -20.57 12.18 -13.59
N LEU A 436 -20.58 12.48 -14.89
CA LEU A 436 -19.64 13.40 -15.55
C LEU A 436 -20.29 14.78 -15.81
N GLU A 437 -19.65 15.83 -15.30
CA GLU A 437 -19.92 17.23 -15.67
C GLU A 437 -18.68 17.82 -16.37
N VAL A 438 -18.87 18.45 -17.53
CA VAL A 438 -17.78 19.06 -18.31
C VAL A 438 -17.99 20.56 -18.40
N PHE A 439 -16.91 21.33 -18.29
CA PHE A 439 -16.88 22.78 -18.38
C PHE A 439 -15.80 23.24 -19.34
N VAL A 440 -16.07 24.26 -20.15
CA VAL A 440 -15.08 24.92 -21.01
C VAL A 440 -14.95 26.37 -20.57
N ASN A 441 -13.74 26.78 -20.14
CA ASN A 441 -13.46 28.10 -19.61
C ASN A 441 -14.45 28.53 -18.49
N GLY A 442 -14.89 27.58 -17.67
CA GLY A 442 -15.86 27.78 -16.59
C GLY A 442 -17.34 27.73 -16.99
N LEU A 443 -17.67 27.52 -18.26
CA LEU A 443 -19.06 27.32 -18.73
C LEU A 443 -19.41 25.85 -18.77
N ARG A 444 -20.46 25.45 -18.03
CA ARG A 444 -20.97 24.07 -18.00
C ARG A 444 -21.56 23.67 -19.35
N LEU A 445 -21.12 22.53 -19.87
CA LEU A 445 -21.66 21.89 -21.07
C LEU A 445 -22.83 20.96 -20.73
N ASN A 446 -23.79 20.82 -21.64
CA ASN A 446 -24.90 19.88 -21.51
C ASN A 446 -24.55 18.51 -22.09
N LYS A 447 -24.87 17.45 -21.36
CA LYS A 447 -24.75 16.06 -21.82
C LYS A 447 -25.66 15.82 -23.03
N ASP A 448 -25.19 15.02 -23.97
CA ASP A 448 -25.81 14.65 -25.27
C ASP A 448 -26.02 15.80 -26.26
N ILE A 449 -25.87 17.05 -25.85
CA ILE A 449 -25.98 18.24 -26.71
C ILE A 449 -24.59 18.81 -27.00
N ASP A 450 -23.81 19.09 -25.97
CA ASP A 450 -22.51 19.77 -26.07
C ASP A 450 -21.33 18.81 -25.87
N PHE A 451 -21.54 17.71 -25.15
CA PHE A 451 -20.56 16.61 -25.04
C PHE A 451 -21.26 15.25 -24.97
N ILE A 452 -20.52 14.18 -25.28
CA ILE A 452 -20.96 12.78 -25.21
C ILE A 452 -19.93 11.92 -24.51
N GLU A 453 -20.42 10.90 -23.81
CA GLU A 453 -19.60 9.87 -23.16
C GLU A 453 -19.09 8.88 -24.24
N MET A 454 -17.90 8.32 -24.06
CA MET A 454 -17.29 7.37 -25.01
C MET A 454 -16.91 6.08 -24.30
N ILE A 455 -16.85 4.94 -25.00
CA ILE A 455 -16.37 3.67 -24.44
C ILE A 455 -14.84 3.59 -24.54
N SER A 456 -14.30 4.10 -25.64
CA SER A 456 -12.88 4.13 -25.94
C SER A 456 -12.59 5.36 -26.80
N GLU A 457 -11.33 5.60 -27.15
CA GLU A 457 -10.89 6.71 -28.02
C GLU A 457 -11.56 6.75 -29.40
N THR A 458 -12.28 5.69 -29.79
CA THR A 458 -12.86 5.55 -31.13
C THR A 458 -14.37 5.28 -31.14
N ILE A 459 -14.95 4.87 -30.02
CA ILE A 459 -16.34 4.39 -29.96
C ILE A 459 -17.15 5.30 -29.03
N GLU A 460 -18.14 5.98 -29.60
CA GLU A 460 -19.14 6.76 -28.85
C GLU A 460 -20.07 5.81 -28.07
N ALA A 461 -20.41 6.18 -26.83
CA ALA A 461 -21.29 5.35 -26.01
C ALA A 461 -22.75 5.42 -26.51
N THR A 462 -23.44 4.28 -26.46
CA THR A 462 -24.87 4.18 -26.81
C THR A 462 -25.70 3.80 -25.58
N GLU A 463 -27.04 3.84 -25.67
CA GLU A 463 -27.91 3.44 -24.55
C GLU A 463 -27.69 1.99 -24.11
N SER A 464 -27.25 1.10 -25.01
CA SER A 464 -26.90 -0.29 -24.66
C SER A 464 -25.62 -0.43 -23.84
N ASP A 465 -24.82 0.64 -23.72
CA ASP A 465 -23.55 0.65 -22.99
C ASP A 465 -23.67 1.27 -21.59
N ARG A 466 -24.90 1.58 -21.15
CA ARG A 466 -25.17 2.00 -19.77
C ARG A 466 -24.59 1.01 -18.77
N LYS A 467 -24.12 1.53 -17.63
CA LYS A 467 -23.47 0.78 -16.54
C LYS A 467 -22.05 0.28 -16.83
N LYS A 468 -21.49 0.53 -18.03
CA LYS A 468 -20.05 0.32 -18.27
C LYS A 468 -19.24 1.49 -17.77
N MET A 469 -18.04 1.23 -17.24
CA MET A 469 -17.10 2.28 -16.85
C MET A 469 -16.27 2.75 -18.04
N THR A 470 -15.96 4.04 -18.07
CA THR A 470 -15.08 4.65 -19.07
C THR A 470 -14.31 5.84 -18.49
N THR A 471 -13.21 6.19 -19.12
CA THR A 471 -12.44 7.42 -18.86
C THR A 471 -12.54 8.43 -20.00
N TYR A 472 -13.26 8.13 -21.09
CA TYR A 472 -13.24 8.96 -22.29
C TYR A 472 -14.54 9.74 -22.48
N PHE A 473 -14.44 11.01 -22.88
CA PHE A 473 -15.57 11.81 -23.34
C PHE A 473 -15.17 12.67 -24.54
N LYS A 474 -16.16 13.12 -25.31
CA LYS A 474 -15.95 13.95 -26.50
C LYS A 474 -16.81 15.18 -26.45
N ILE A 475 -16.19 16.33 -26.67
CA ILE A 475 -16.90 17.61 -26.83
C ILE A 475 -17.36 17.70 -28.29
N LYS A 476 -18.65 17.95 -28.50
CA LYS A 476 -19.20 18.02 -29.86
C LYS A 476 -18.65 19.24 -30.61
N PRO A 477 -18.57 19.19 -31.95
CA PRO A 477 -18.03 20.29 -32.76
C PRO A 477 -18.86 21.58 -32.73
N ASN A 478 -20.04 21.57 -32.09
CA ASN A 478 -20.86 22.76 -31.88
C ASN A 478 -20.24 23.74 -30.87
N ILE A 479 -19.27 23.29 -30.06
CA ILE A 479 -18.46 24.12 -29.18
C ILE A 479 -17.12 24.42 -29.87
N THR A 480 -16.85 25.69 -30.13
CA THR A 480 -15.57 26.14 -30.71
C THR A 480 -14.50 26.16 -29.62
N LEU A 481 -13.49 25.30 -29.74
CA LEU A 481 -12.32 25.26 -28.85
C LEU A 481 -11.13 25.97 -29.50
N ASN A 482 -10.53 26.92 -28.78
CA ASN A 482 -9.33 27.65 -29.17
C ASN A 482 -8.12 27.11 -28.41
N SER A 483 -6.94 27.20 -29.03
CA SER A 483 -5.68 26.79 -28.41
C SER A 483 -5.49 27.46 -27.04
N GLY A 484 -5.34 26.65 -25.99
CA GLY A 484 -5.18 27.12 -24.61
C GLY A 484 -6.48 27.24 -23.79
N ASP A 485 -7.64 26.91 -24.37
CA ASP A 485 -8.89 26.81 -23.61
C ASP A 485 -8.78 25.73 -22.50
N ILE A 486 -9.35 26.02 -21.34
CA ILE A 486 -9.33 25.15 -20.17
C ILE A 486 -10.60 24.31 -20.16
N ILE A 487 -10.44 23.00 -20.24
CA ILE A 487 -11.53 22.03 -20.14
C ILE A 487 -11.46 21.44 -18.74
N THR A 488 -12.39 21.84 -17.88
CA THR A 488 -12.53 21.27 -16.53
C THR A 488 -13.55 20.16 -16.59
N TYR A 489 -13.26 19.02 -16.00
CA TYR A 489 -14.24 17.96 -15.81
C TYR A 489 -14.36 17.65 -14.32
N LYS A 490 -15.58 17.32 -13.91
CA LYS A 490 -15.93 16.95 -12.56
C LYS A 490 -16.68 15.63 -12.57
N ILE A 491 -16.15 14.65 -11.88
CA ILE A 491 -16.75 13.32 -11.75
C ILE A 491 -17.36 13.21 -10.35
N SER A 492 -18.67 13.02 -10.29
CA SER A 492 -19.43 12.83 -9.05
C SER A 492 -19.91 11.38 -8.99
N LYS A 493 -19.16 10.51 -8.31
CA LYS A 493 -19.57 9.12 -8.09
C LYS A 493 -20.50 9.06 -6.90
N HIS A 494 -21.71 8.58 -7.14
CA HIS A 494 -22.66 8.32 -6.08
C HIS A 494 -22.75 6.82 -5.79
N VAL A 495 -22.39 6.42 -4.57
CA VAL A 495 -22.51 5.03 -4.12
C VAL A 495 -23.83 4.88 -3.38
N TRP A 496 -24.82 4.26 -4.05
CA TRP A 496 -26.18 4.13 -3.56
C TRP A 496 -26.58 2.71 -3.17
N SER A 497 -25.91 1.65 -3.65
CA SER A 497 -26.33 0.26 -3.41
C SER A 497 -25.15 -0.69 -3.24
N TYR A 498 -25.42 -1.87 -2.66
CA TYR A 498 -24.44 -2.96 -2.58
C TYR A 498 -23.93 -3.39 -3.96
N ASP A 499 -24.77 -3.37 -5.00
CA ASP A 499 -24.36 -3.67 -6.39
C ASP A 499 -23.24 -2.72 -6.88
N HIS A 500 -23.23 -1.45 -6.45
CA HIS A 500 -22.15 -0.51 -6.79
C HIS A 500 -20.85 -0.82 -6.05
N LEU A 501 -20.92 -1.30 -4.81
CA LEU A 501 -19.75 -1.76 -4.05
C LEU A 501 -19.20 -3.06 -4.62
N ASP A 502 -20.06 -3.97 -5.04
CA ASP A 502 -19.70 -5.25 -5.64
C ASP A 502 -18.98 -5.03 -6.98
N MET A 503 -19.51 -4.14 -7.83
CA MET A 503 -18.83 -3.72 -9.06
C MET A 503 -17.48 -3.06 -8.80
N MET A 504 -17.36 -2.22 -7.74
CA MET A 504 -16.06 -1.65 -7.35
C MET A 504 -15.09 -2.72 -6.82
N MET A 505 -15.59 -3.74 -6.11
CA MET A 505 -14.77 -4.83 -5.61
C MET A 505 -14.21 -5.67 -6.77
N HIS A 506 -15.06 -6.04 -7.73
CA HIS A 506 -14.62 -6.74 -8.93
C HIS A 506 -13.59 -5.94 -9.74
N GLU A 507 -13.73 -4.61 -9.83
CA GLU A 507 -12.71 -3.77 -10.48
C GLU A 507 -11.36 -3.79 -9.72
N ILE A 508 -11.40 -3.81 -8.39
CA ILE A 508 -10.19 -3.90 -7.56
C ILE A 508 -9.55 -5.28 -7.75
N GLU A 509 -10.34 -6.35 -7.81
CA GLU A 509 -9.88 -7.71 -8.09
C GLU A 509 -9.24 -7.80 -9.47
N ASP A 510 -9.90 -7.31 -10.53
CA ASP A 510 -9.38 -7.28 -11.90
C ASP A 510 -8.06 -6.50 -12.00
N LYS A 511 -7.97 -5.33 -11.32
CA LYS A 511 -6.73 -4.54 -11.25
C LYS A 511 -5.63 -5.25 -10.48
N ALA A 512 -5.97 -5.97 -9.41
CA ALA A 512 -5.01 -6.75 -8.65
C ALA A 512 -4.46 -7.92 -9.49
N ASP A 513 -5.33 -8.61 -10.22
CA ASP A 513 -4.96 -9.70 -11.13
C ASP A 513 -4.06 -9.20 -12.27
N GLN A 514 -4.39 -8.04 -12.86
CA GLN A 514 -3.55 -7.41 -13.87
C GLN A 514 -2.17 -7.04 -13.29
N ALA A 515 -2.11 -6.45 -12.09
CA ALA A 515 -0.85 -6.12 -11.44
C ALA A 515 0.01 -7.36 -11.15
N ILE A 516 -0.60 -8.48 -10.78
CA ILE A 516 0.09 -9.77 -10.61
C ILE A 516 0.66 -10.26 -11.94
N SER A 517 -0.11 -10.15 -13.03
CA SER A 517 0.36 -10.49 -14.39
C SER A 517 1.55 -9.62 -14.81
N ASP A 518 1.48 -8.31 -14.57
CA ASP A 518 2.56 -7.37 -14.90
C ASP A 518 3.84 -7.68 -14.09
N CYS A 519 3.70 -8.03 -12.81
CA CYS A 519 4.83 -8.47 -11.98
C CYS A 519 5.45 -9.78 -12.49
N ALA A 520 4.64 -10.72 -13.00
CA ALA A 520 5.15 -11.95 -13.60
C ALA A 520 5.96 -11.67 -14.86
N GLN A 521 5.46 -10.78 -15.73
CA GLN A 521 6.18 -10.36 -16.93
C GLN A 521 7.50 -9.67 -16.59
N LEU A 522 7.49 -8.75 -15.62
CA LEU A 522 8.69 -8.02 -15.21
C LEU A 522 9.78 -8.95 -14.64
N LYS A 523 9.38 -10.06 -14.03
CA LYS A 523 10.30 -11.11 -13.57
C LYS A 523 10.93 -11.87 -14.74
N GLU A 524 10.18 -12.15 -15.80
CA GLU A 524 10.68 -12.77 -17.03
C GLU A 524 11.67 -11.85 -17.73
N ASP A 525 11.31 -10.57 -17.90
CA ASP A 525 12.17 -9.55 -18.50
C ASP A 525 13.50 -9.39 -17.73
N LEU A 526 13.46 -9.44 -16.40
CA LEU A 526 14.66 -9.41 -15.56
C LEU A 526 15.55 -10.65 -15.75
N SER A 527 14.95 -11.82 -15.93
CA SER A 527 15.69 -13.05 -16.22
C SER A 527 16.39 -12.95 -17.57
N GLU A 528 15.67 -12.49 -18.60
CA GLU A 528 16.23 -12.29 -19.94
C GLU A 528 17.35 -11.25 -19.93
N LEU A 529 17.17 -10.14 -19.21
CA LEU A 529 18.22 -9.12 -19.04
C LEU A 529 19.47 -9.73 -18.39
N ASN A 530 19.30 -10.54 -17.34
CA ASN A 530 20.42 -11.17 -16.65
C ASN A 530 21.17 -12.16 -17.56
N ASP A 531 20.45 -12.96 -18.34
CA ASP A 531 21.03 -13.87 -19.32
C ASP A 531 21.80 -13.12 -20.41
N ASN A 532 21.24 -12.00 -20.91
CA ASN A 532 21.89 -11.13 -21.87
C ASN A 532 23.19 -10.51 -21.31
N VAL A 533 23.17 -10.02 -20.07
CA VAL A 533 24.37 -9.48 -19.40
C VAL A 533 25.41 -10.58 -19.19
N TYR A 534 25.00 -11.77 -18.74
CA TYR A 534 25.91 -12.91 -18.58
C TYR A 534 26.60 -13.29 -19.89
N ASN A 535 25.84 -13.40 -20.99
CA ASN A 535 26.36 -13.72 -22.32
C ASN A 535 27.34 -12.65 -22.82
N GLN A 536 27.08 -11.36 -22.56
CA GLN A 536 28.01 -10.28 -22.90
C GLN A 536 29.32 -10.38 -22.10
N LEU A 537 29.24 -10.70 -20.81
CA LEU A 537 30.42 -10.85 -19.96
C LEU A 537 31.28 -12.05 -20.39
N GLU A 538 30.67 -13.18 -20.74
CA GLU A 538 31.40 -14.33 -21.29
C GLU A 538 32.04 -13.98 -22.64
N SER A 539 31.34 -13.27 -23.52
CA SER A 539 31.95 -12.81 -24.79
C SER A 539 33.14 -11.87 -24.58
N ILE A 540 33.08 -10.97 -23.59
CA ILE A 540 34.22 -10.11 -23.23
C ILE A 540 35.39 -10.95 -22.72
N LYS A 541 35.13 -11.93 -21.86
CA LYS A 541 36.15 -12.84 -21.33
C LYS A 541 36.82 -13.64 -22.45
N ASP A 542 36.05 -14.17 -23.38
CA ASP A 542 36.58 -14.89 -24.54
C ASP A 542 37.45 -13.98 -25.42
N ASN A 543 36.98 -12.77 -25.71
CA ASN A 543 37.78 -11.78 -26.46
C ASN A 543 39.10 -11.42 -25.75
N ILE A 544 39.09 -11.29 -24.42
CA ILE A 544 40.31 -11.06 -23.63
C ILE A 544 41.24 -12.26 -23.74
N GLN A 545 40.73 -13.48 -23.64
CA GLN A 545 41.52 -14.69 -23.74
C GLN A 545 42.14 -14.85 -25.13
N ASP A 546 41.37 -14.57 -26.18
CA ASP A 546 41.86 -14.54 -27.56
C ASP A 546 42.94 -13.47 -27.75
N HIS A 547 42.76 -12.29 -27.15
CA HIS A 547 43.78 -11.25 -27.18
C HIS A 547 45.08 -11.69 -26.49
N ILE A 548 44.99 -12.30 -25.31
CA ILE A 548 46.15 -12.87 -24.60
C ILE A 548 46.85 -13.92 -25.47
N ASN A 549 46.09 -14.82 -26.09
CA ASN A 549 46.63 -15.86 -26.97
C ASN A 549 47.30 -15.25 -28.22
N SER A 550 46.74 -14.17 -28.79
CA SER A 550 47.27 -13.49 -29.97
C SER A 550 48.56 -12.73 -29.70
N VAL A 551 48.70 -12.13 -28.50
CA VAL A 551 49.92 -11.44 -28.09
C VAL A 551 51.02 -12.44 -27.76
N GLY A 552 50.68 -13.62 -27.25
CA GLY A 552 51.67 -14.64 -26.88
C GLY A 552 52.50 -14.22 -25.66
N ASN A 553 53.65 -14.87 -25.44
CA ASN A 553 54.54 -14.47 -24.36
C ASN A 553 55.37 -13.26 -24.79
N LEU A 554 55.27 -12.16 -24.04
CA LEU A 554 56.01 -10.92 -24.32
C LEU A 554 57.54 -11.12 -24.30
N ASP A 555 58.03 -12.16 -23.63
CA ASP A 555 59.45 -12.51 -23.62
C ASP A 555 59.97 -13.10 -24.95
N ASP A 556 59.08 -13.53 -25.85
CA ASP A 556 59.44 -14.05 -27.18
C ASP A 556 59.69 -12.91 -28.20
N TYR A 557 59.40 -11.66 -27.82
CA TYR A 557 59.61 -10.49 -28.69
C TYR A 557 60.98 -9.85 -28.44
N LEU A 558 61.63 -9.43 -29.54
CA LEU A 558 62.94 -8.76 -29.47
C LEU A 558 62.79 -7.37 -28.82
N LYS A 559 63.65 -7.11 -27.83
CA LYS A 559 63.74 -5.81 -27.14
C LYS A 559 64.68 -4.88 -27.90
N THR A 560 64.58 -3.57 -27.66
CA THR A 560 65.40 -2.55 -28.35
C THR A 560 66.90 -2.67 -28.13
N ASP A 561 67.32 -3.43 -27.11
CA ASP A 561 68.69 -3.74 -26.74
C ASP A 561 69.13 -5.17 -27.12
N SER A 562 68.25 -5.95 -27.77
CA SER A 562 68.55 -7.32 -28.16
C SER A 562 69.54 -7.37 -29.33
N ILE A 563 70.63 -8.12 -29.15
CA ILE A 563 71.62 -8.37 -30.20
C ILE A 563 71.07 -9.44 -31.15
N LEU A 564 70.91 -9.09 -32.43
CA LEU A 564 70.46 -10.04 -33.45
C LEU A 564 71.48 -11.17 -33.60
N THR A 565 71.02 -12.40 -33.37
CA THR A 565 71.81 -13.61 -33.63
C THR A 565 71.39 -14.21 -34.97
N GLU A 566 72.19 -15.14 -35.49
CA GLU A 566 71.93 -15.80 -36.77
C GLU A 566 70.55 -16.49 -36.82
N SER A 567 70.07 -17.02 -35.69
CA SER A 567 68.72 -17.60 -35.57
C SER A 567 67.59 -16.62 -35.85
N ASN A 568 67.85 -15.30 -35.73
CA ASN A 568 66.88 -14.24 -35.97
C ASN A 568 66.88 -13.77 -37.44
N LEU A 569 67.79 -14.26 -38.28
CA LEU A 569 67.83 -13.90 -39.69
C LEU A 569 66.87 -14.79 -40.51
N PRO A 570 66.09 -14.22 -41.44
CA PRO A 570 65.27 -15.00 -42.36
C PRO A 570 66.14 -15.92 -43.22
N GLU A 571 65.63 -17.11 -43.52
CA GLU A 571 66.34 -18.13 -44.30
C GLU A 571 66.78 -17.62 -45.70
N THR A 572 66.01 -16.67 -46.26
CA THR A 572 66.33 -16.01 -47.54
C THR A 572 67.62 -15.20 -47.51
N VAL A 573 68.01 -14.70 -46.34
CA VAL A 573 69.26 -13.94 -46.12
C VAL A 573 70.41 -14.91 -45.84
N LYS A 574 70.19 -15.90 -44.96
CA LYS A 574 71.19 -16.93 -44.63
C LYS A 574 71.72 -17.65 -45.87
N ASN A 575 70.83 -18.02 -46.78
CA ASN A 575 71.16 -18.73 -48.02
C ASN A 575 72.02 -17.91 -49.01
N LYS A 576 72.30 -16.63 -48.74
CA LYS A 576 73.13 -15.75 -49.61
C LYS A 576 74.41 -15.28 -48.94
N MET A 577 74.69 -15.71 -47.71
CA MET A 577 75.91 -15.34 -46.99
C MET A 577 77.06 -16.27 -47.38
N ILE A 578 78.27 -15.72 -47.46
CA ILE A 578 79.48 -16.48 -47.79
C ILE A 578 79.87 -17.30 -46.56
N SER A 579 79.87 -18.63 -46.70
CA SER A 579 80.16 -19.57 -45.62
C SER A 579 81.60 -20.10 -45.63
N GLY A 580 82.30 -20.01 -46.76
CA GLY A 580 83.69 -20.48 -46.84
C GLY A 580 84.35 -20.24 -48.20
N GLN A 581 85.64 -20.57 -48.28
CA GLN A 581 86.43 -20.45 -49.51
C GLN A 581 87.35 -21.66 -49.70
N GLN A 582 87.49 -22.11 -50.94
CA GLN A 582 88.35 -23.23 -51.34
C GLN A 582 89.10 -22.91 -52.64
N TYR A 583 90.30 -23.48 -52.79
CA TYR A 583 91.15 -23.29 -53.96
C TYR A 583 91.80 -24.61 -54.36
N ASP A 584 91.69 -24.99 -55.63
CA ASP A 584 92.24 -26.24 -56.15
C ASP A 584 92.93 -26.04 -57.50
N LEU A 585 93.91 -26.89 -57.82
CA LEU A 585 94.66 -26.86 -59.08
C LEU A 585 94.67 -28.25 -59.71
N PHE A 586 94.26 -28.36 -60.96
CA PHE A 586 94.16 -29.63 -61.69
C PHE A 586 94.87 -29.54 -63.05
N PRO A 587 95.42 -30.63 -63.59
CA PRO A 587 95.84 -30.69 -64.99
C PRO A 587 94.66 -30.46 -65.94
N SER A 588 94.85 -29.71 -67.02
CA SER A 588 93.76 -29.37 -67.96
C SER A 588 93.20 -30.56 -68.74
N THR A 589 93.94 -31.67 -68.78
CA THR A 589 93.56 -32.90 -69.49
C THR A 589 92.75 -33.87 -68.61
N ASP A 590 92.70 -33.64 -67.30
CA ASP A 590 91.98 -34.50 -66.37
C ASP A 590 90.50 -34.11 -66.26
N THR A 591 89.66 -35.06 -65.83
CA THR A 591 88.29 -34.74 -65.42
C THR A 591 88.31 -34.06 -64.05
N ILE A 592 87.90 -32.80 -64.00
CA ILE A 592 87.93 -31.99 -62.79
C ILE A 592 86.62 -32.16 -62.02
N ILE A 593 86.71 -32.64 -60.79
CA ILE A 593 85.56 -32.79 -59.87
C ILE A 593 85.85 -32.00 -58.60
N LEU A 594 84.97 -31.05 -58.30
CA LEU A 594 84.99 -30.19 -57.13
C LEU A 594 84.06 -30.74 -56.06
N SER A 595 84.65 -31.23 -54.98
CA SER A 595 83.88 -31.90 -53.94
C SER A 595 83.09 -30.95 -53.04
N ASN A 596 81.87 -31.36 -52.66
CA ASN A 596 80.93 -30.62 -51.82
C ASN A 596 80.73 -29.16 -52.25
N THR A 597 80.44 -28.95 -53.53
CA THR A 597 80.26 -27.64 -54.15
C THR A 597 78.92 -27.61 -54.89
N LYS A 598 78.18 -26.49 -54.79
CA LYS A 598 76.87 -26.30 -55.42
C LYS A 598 76.98 -25.35 -56.60
N ILE A 599 76.16 -25.54 -57.65
CA ILE A 599 76.14 -24.62 -58.81
C ILE A 599 75.90 -23.15 -58.40
N THR A 600 75.24 -22.91 -57.26
CA THR A 600 75.00 -21.57 -56.70
C THR A 600 76.22 -20.95 -56.02
N ASP A 601 77.28 -21.72 -55.77
CA ASP A 601 78.54 -21.19 -55.26
C ASP A 601 79.24 -20.35 -56.33
N PHE A 602 80.06 -19.40 -55.88
CA PHE A 602 80.76 -18.52 -56.80
C PHE A 602 82.10 -19.14 -57.20
N ILE A 603 82.18 -19.63 -58.44
CA ILE A 603 83.33 -20.38 -58.96
C ILE A 603 84.04 -19.57 -60.04
N ILE A 604 85.35 -19.39 -59.88
CA ILE A 604 86.24 -18.77 -60.86
C ILE A 604 87.20 -19.85 -61.35
N VAL A 605 87.29 -20.04 -62.66
CA VAL A 605 88.20 -20.99 -63.31
C VAL A 605 89.24 -20.23 -64.11
N THR A 606 90.51 -20.50 -63.86
CA THR A 606 91.67 -19.84 -64.46
C THR A 606 92.54 -20.86 -65.17
N TYR A 607 92.81 -20.65 -66.45
CA TYR A 607 93.72 -21.47 -67.25
C TYR A 607 95.15 -20.96 -67.08
N ILE A 608 96.10 -21.85 -66.81
CA ILE A 608 97.50 -21.53 -66.57
C ILE A 608 98.40 -22.49 -67.39
N SER A 609 99.16 -21.92 -68.31
CA SER A 609 100.21 -22.61 -69.09
C SER A 609 101.44 -21.70 -69.20
N GLU A 610 102.59 -22.22 -69.64
CA GLU A 610 103.80 -21.40 -69.81
C GLU A 610 103.61 -20.20 -70.74
N ARG A 611 102.66 -20.26 -71.68
CA ARG A 611 102.41 -19.22 -72.69
C ARG A 611 101.18 -18.37 -72.43
N MET A 612 100.29 -18.78 -71.52
CA MET A 612 99.00 -18.12 -71.31
C MET A 612 98.48 -18.35 -69.88
N ASN A 613 98.10 -17.27 -69.20
CA ASN A 613 97.38 -17.29 -67.93
C ASN A 613 96.16 -16.34 -68.00
N ARG A 614 94.94 -16.88 -67.91
CA ARG A 614 93.70 -16.09 -67.97
C ARG A 614 92.51 -16.79 -67.31
N ASN A 615 91.52 -16.00 -66.89
CA ASN A 615 90.23 -16.53 -66.46
C ASN A 615 89.44 -17.03 -67.67
N LEU A 616 88.82 -18.20 -67.52
CA LEU A 616 87.95 -18.79 -68.52
C LEU A 616 86.52 -18.25 -68.36
N ILE A 617 85.79 -18.20 -69.47
CA ILE A 617 84.40 -17.74 -69.51
C ILE A 617 83.44 -18.93 -69.41
N LYS A 618 82.55 -18.89 -68.41
CA LYS A 618 81.54 -19.93 -68.18
C LYS A 618 80.57 -20.03 -69.37
N ASP A 619 80.14 -21.24 -69.68
CA ASP A 619 79.25 -21.64 -70.78
C ASP A 619 79.80 -21.42 -72.20
N THR A 620 81.03 -20.90 -72.32
CA THR A 620 81.75 -20.76 -73.59
C THR A 620 83.02 -21.61 -73.60
N GLU A 621 83.85 -21.49 -72.56
CA GLU A 621 85.16 -22.14 -72.48
C GLU A 621 85.19 -23.26 -71.43
N TYR A 622 84.31 -23.18 -70.43
CA TYR A 622 84.05 -24.27 -69.51
C TYR A 622 82.56 -24.30 -69.12
N SER A 623 82.06 -25.47 -68.75
CA SER A 623 80.71 -25.66 -68.22
C SER A 623 80.75 -26.39 -66.88
N LEU A 624 79.73 -26.17 -66.07
CA LEU A 624 79.62 -26.77 -64.73
C LEU A 624 78.43 -27.70 -64.71
N THR A 625 78.65 -28.96 -64.33
CA THR A 625 77.59 -29.96 -64.20
C THR A 625 77.55 -30.46 -62.77
N GLN A 626 76.41 -30.31 -62.09
CA GLN A 626 76.22 -30.88 -60.75
C GLN A 626 76.15 -32.41 -60.87
N ILE A 627 76.98 -33.09 -60.08
CA ILE A 627 76.97 -34.55 -59.93
C ILE A 627 76.83 -34.81 -58.44
N ASP A 628 75.62 -35.19 -58.00
CA ASP A 628 75.27 -35.33 -56.59
C ASP A 628 75.65 -34.07 -55.79
N ASN A 629 76.50 -34.19 -54.76
CA ASN A 629 76.95 -33.06 -53.94
C ASN A 629 78.20 -32.36 -54.50
N ASP A 630 78.72 -32.81 -55.64
CA ASP A 630 79.96 -32.31 -56.25
C ASP A 630 79.65 -31.61 -57.58
N ILE A 631 80.61 -30.83 -58.09
CA ILE A 631 80.53 -30.24 -59.44
C ILE A 631 81.65 -30.78 -60.29
N ARG A 632 81.29 -31.28 -61.47
CA ARG A 632 82.24 -31.52 -62.52
C ARG A 632 82.42 -30.27 -63.38
N VAL A 633 83.67 -29.92 -63.62
CA VAL A 633 84.06 -28.80 -64.49
C VAL A 633 84.52 -29.40 -65.82
N ASP A 634 83.75 -29.16 -66.88
CA ASP A 634 84.07 -29.62 -68.22
C ASP A 634 84.65 -28.46 -69.03
N ILE A 635 85.88 -28.64 -69.48
CA ILE A 635 86.63 -27.61 -70.23
C ILE A 635 86.54 -27.92 -71.72
N SER A 636 86.46 -26.87 -72.55
CA SER A 636 86.47 -27.02 -74.00
C SER A 636 87.73 -27.74 -74.50
N GLY A 637 87.58 -28.67 -75.43
CA GLY A 637 88.67 -29.55 -75.89
C GLY A 637 89.89 -28.80 -76.45
N ASP A 638 89.69 -27.61 -77.02
CA ASP A 638 90.77 -26.76 -77.56
C ASP A 638 91.71 -26.23 -76.45
N LEU A 639 91.28 -26.31 -75.19
CA LEU A 639 92.04 -25.89 -74.01
C LEU A 639 92.63 -27.08 -73.25
N MET A 640 92.51 -28.32 -73.73
CA MET A 640 93.13 -29.48 -73.09
C MET A 640 94.56 -29.68 -73.61
N ALA A 641 95.55 -29.25 -72.84
CA ALA A 641 96.96 -29.35 -73.19
C ALA A 641 97.80 -29.95 -72.05
N SER A 642 98.72 -30.84 -72.38
CA SER A 642 99.53 -31.57 -71.38
C SER A 642 100.46 -30.67 -70.55
N ASP A 643 100.75 -29.47 -71.03
CA ASP A 643 101.58 -28.45 -70.36
C ASP A 643 100.76 -27.38 -69.63
N ALA A 644 99.44 -27.58 -69.48
CA ALA A 644 98.55 -26.61 -68.85
C ALA A 644 97.76 -27.18 -67.67
N ASN A 645 97.56 -26.31 -66.68
CA ASN A 645 96.79 -26.56 -65.48
C ASN A 645 95.62 -25.56 -65.35
N ILE A 646 94.63 -25.93 -64.56
CA ILE A 646 93.40 -25.22 -64.30
C ILE A 646 93.34 -24.95 -62.81
N TYR A 647 93.37 -23.68 -62.47
CA TYR A 647 93.24 -23.21 -61.10
C TYR A 647 91.81 -22.75 -60.86
N ILE A 648 91.20 -23.22 -59.78
CA ILE A 648 89.80 -22.96 -59.47
C ILE A 648 89.71 -22.34 -58.09
N GLN A 649 88.98 -21.23 -57.99
CA GLN A 649 88.62 -20.59 -56.73
C GLN A 649 87.11 -20.70 -56.52
N ILE A 650 86.71 -21.14 -55.33
CA ILE A 650 85.30 -21.37 -54.97
C ILE A 650 84.99 -20.55 -53.72
N LEU A 651 83.96 -19.72 -53.76
CA LEU A 651 83.34 -19.14 -52.56
C LEU A 651 82.01 -19.86 -52.33
N LYS A 652 81.91 -20.55 -51.20
CA LYS A 652 80.71 -21.27 -50.80
C LYS A 652 79.69 -20.30 -50.24
N VAL A 653 78.42 -20.46 -50.64
CA VAL A 653 77.33 -19.58 -50.24
C VAL A 653 76.20 -20.39 -49.61
N GLY A 654 75.70 -19.94 -48.46
CA GLY A 654 74.50 -20.49 -47.84
C GLY A 654 74.69 -21.80 -47.07
N GLU A 655 75.91 -22.11 -46.62
CA GLU A 655 76.18 -23.20 -45.66
C GLU A 655 76.52 -22.62 -44.29
N HIS A 656 75.51 -22.13 -43.57
CA HIS A 656 75.63 -21.72 -42.18
C HIS A 656 74.82 -22.63 -41.26
#